data_AF-M6JVH4-F1
#
_entry.id   AF-M6JVH4-F1
#
_cell.length_a   1.000
_cell.length_b   1.000
_cell.length_c   1.000
_cell.angle_alpha   90.00
_cell.angle_beta   90.00
_cell.angle_gamma   90.00
#
_symmetry.space_group_name_H-M   'P 1'
#
loop_
_entity.id
_entity.type
_entity.pdbx_description
1 polymer ?
#
loop_
_entity_poly.entity_id
_entity_poly.type
_entity_poly.pdbx_seq_one_letter_code
_entity_poly.pdbx_strand_id
1 'polypeptide(L)'
;MEKHIRNWLPCSAYSKISLGTFVGIVIDLILPDTILLWIGIGVIVISIEFFLKKRSQIMKYSIFGMFLFAYLSTSFPEKFQKHRQKNVIRVSQKNPFGKPERIFQEKFRKQVLLELKEADLEKNTNRVALGLIFGEAKQLSREFKTKAKEGGILHLFAASGLHLGILMGVQYRLLSLIPSFGHKLPRIVPLLTGFLYLSALGYPVSLSRAWIFAGMLLFQGLFFRKLRPVDLLLGSAWILWIADPPGFYTVSFCLSFGAVAGIFLFSYPIQVACNFLSDENRISFFLKENLSISFSAGLGTMPVLLLTFGSFSFGSILLNLIVVPLAGILLPILYVSLIIQKIKLTFLSEPFWSITEFLIQILIYLSETLSKSLGFYKEMGEASWIGIVGWVWLCAGIFLYTRFMEKNYLRNDPKHKFVLLKTPSRKFNADTSFPDSEHSKTEVSIEPAGIQKNIQSLEYYSIEGKRRFGKKSYPIFCVSFFISIFGIHVFLYQSPSLFPAENRIVNNRFFFILRNGDSLIFSGKCKYGSKTISNAFRTSKKIYCDSSEKRPLKNVFVEEESCLVWAFQCLQDRPQIDIFYSGRDFELWSQTSRFHFLKSEPIREILLSKESKILFFHTKKDSLFQLSQKTKTDGGWILLETPYGSKDDSEVWNRNRKLLGLSENWTFLEKDELQRIPVSKSF
;
A
#
# COMPACT_ATOMS: atom_id res chain seq x y z
N MET A 1 23.32 -5.93 -14.86
CA MET A 1 22.41 -4.75 -14.82
C MET A 1 21.92 -4.35 -16.21
N GLU A 2 22.81 -4.20 -17.20
CA GLU A 2 22.41 -3.76 -18.55
C GLU A 2 21.38 -4.68 -19.23
N LYS A 3 21.58 -6.01 -19.16
CA LYS A 3 20.60 -7.00 -19.61
C LYS A 3 19.27 -6.91 -18.85
N HIS A 4 19.32 -6.63 -17.55
CA HIS A 4 18.13 -6.47 -16.70
C HIS A 4 17.33 -5.23 -17.10
N ILE A 5 17.99 -4.09 -17.29
CA ILE A 5 17.38 -2.85 -17.79
C ILE A 5 16.80 -3.05 -19.19
N ARG A 6 17.53 -3.76 -20.07
CA ARG A 6 17.03 -4.06 -21.43
C ARG A 6 15.77 -4.93 -21.41
N ASN A 7 15.66 -5.86 -20.46
CA ASN A 7 14.45 -6.64 -20.26
C ASN A 7 13.28 -5.81 -19.71
N TRP A 8 13.57 -4.63 -19.16
CA TRP A 8 12.59 -3.68 -18.67
C TRP A 8 12.03 -2.74 -19.75
N LEU A 9 12.57 -2.79 -20.98
CA LEU A 9 12.05 -2.05 -22.12
C LEU A 9 11.01 -2.90 -22.88
N PRO A 10 9.85 -2.37 -23.28
CA PRO A 10 8.86 -3.11 -24.07
C PRO A 10 9.38 -3.46 -25.48
N CYS A 11 9.11 -4.68 -25.94
CA CYS A 11 9.58 -5.19 -27.24
C CYS A 11 8.42 -5.34 -28.20
N SER A 12 7.29 -5.88 -27.71
CA SER A 12 6.12 -6.08 -28.55
C SER A 12 5.49 -4.73 -28.92
N ALA A 13 4.94 -4.64 -30.13
CA ALA A 13 4.22 -3.43 -30.57
C ALA A 13 3.08 -3.10 -29.61
N TYR A 14 2.34 -4.14 -29.19
CA TYR A 14 1.28 -4.07 -28.19
C TYR A 14 1.74 -3.42 -26.87
N SER A 15 2.86 -3.87 -26.30
CA SER A 15 3.43 -3.30 -25.07
C SER A 15 3.89 -1.86 -25.25
N LYS A 16 4.43 -1.50 -26.42
CA LYS A 16 4.89 -0.12 -26.71
C LYS A 16 3.71 0.84 -26.85
N ILE A 17 2.62 0.40 -27.50
CA ILE A 17 1.37 1.17 -27.59
C ILE A 17 0.76 1.34 -26.20
N SER A 18 0.69 0.25 -25.42
CA SER A 18 0.23 0.28 -24.03
C SER A 18 1.04 1.27 -23.17
N LEU A 19 2.37 1.25 -23.26
CA LEU A 19 3.21 2.25 -22.59
C LEU A 19 2.83 3.68 -23.00
N GLY A 20 2.62 3.91 -24.30
CA GLY A 20 2.14 5.19 -24.83
C GLY A 20 0.81 5.64 -24.24
N THR A 21 -0.17 4.73 -24.14
CA THR A 21 -1.47 5.05 -23.52
C THR A 21 -1.32 5.46 -22.06
N PHE A 22 -0.46 4.79 -21.28
CA PHE A 22 -0.21 5.15 -19.88
C PHE A 22 0.53 6.48 -19.74
N VAL A 23 1.49 6.76 -20.62
CA VAL A 23 2.15 8.08 -20.67
C VAL A 23 1.11 9.17 -20.93
N GLY A 24 0.19 8.95 -21.87
CA GLY A 24 -0.93 9.86 -22.13
C GLY A 24 -1.80 10.09 -20.89
N ILE A 25 -2.18 9.03 -20.18
CA ILE A 25 -2.97 9.12 -18.94
C ILE A 25 -2.24 9.93 -17.86
N VAL A 26 -0.94 9.71 -17.67
CA VAL A 26 -0.14 10.43 -16.67
C VAL A 26 -0.02 11.91 -17.03
N ILE A 27 0.18 12.23 -18.31
CA ILE A 27 0.23 13.62 -18.79
C ILE A 27 -1.10 14.31 -18.52
N ASP A 28 -2.23 13.68 -18.85
CA ASP A 28 -3.57 14.22 -18.60
C ASP A 28 -3.86 14.42 -17.10
N LEU A 29 -3.30 13.56 -16.24
CA LEU A 29 -3.42 13.69 -14.79
C LEU A 29 -2.65 14.90 -14.22
N ILE A 30 -1.47 15.19 -14.76
CA ILE A 30 -0.60 16.29 -14.27
C ILE A 30 -1.01 17.62 -14.91
N LEU A 31 -1.29 17.59 -16.21
CA LEU A 31 -1.59 18.74 -17.06
C LEU A 31 -2.90 18.48 -17.84
N PRO A 32 -4.07 18.68 -17.21
CA PRO A 32 -5.35 18.44 -17.85
C PRO A 32 -5.49 19.29 -19.13
N ASP A 33 -6.17 18.75 -20.13
CA ASP A 33 -6.46 19.39 -21.43
C ASP A 33 -5.24 19.70 -22.31
N THR A 34 -4.03 19.29 -21.93
CA THR A 34 -2.80 19.54 -22.72
C THR A 34 -2.39 18.39 -23.64
N ILE A 35 -3.15 17.30 -23.69
CA ILE A 35 -2.65 16.06 -24.31
C ILE A 35 -2.39 16.17 -25.81
N LEU A 36 -3.21 16.94 -26.53
CA LEU A 36 -3.04 17.20 -27.97
C LEU A 36 -1.73 17.96 -28.25
N LEU A 37 -1.35 18.88 -27.35
CA LEU A 37 -0.10 19.61 -27.44
C LEU A 37 1.10 18.67 -27.27
N TRP A 38 1.05 17.74 -26.32
CA TRP A 38 2.11 16.75 -26.12
C TRP A 38 2.23 15.75 -27.28
N ILE A 39 1.10 15.37 -27.90
CA ILE A 39 1.10 14.58 -29.14
C ILE A 39 1.80 15.37 -30.25
N GLY A 40 1.48 16.66 -30.41
CA GLY A 40 2.12 17.55 -31.39
C GLY A 40 3.64 17.66 -31.21
N ILE A 41 4.10 17.91 -29.97
CA ILE A 41 5.54 17.94 -29.63
C ILE A 41 6.19 16.60 -29.98
N GLY A 42 5.54 15.48 -29.64
CA GLY A 42 6.05 14.15 -29.95
C GLY A 42 6.24 13.92 -31.46
N VAL A 43 5.28 14.35 -32.29
CA VAL A 43 5.38 14.25 -33.76
C VAL A 43 6.55 15.08 -34.29
N ILE A 44 6.76 16.30 -33.78
CA ILE A 44 7.91 17.13 -34.15
C ILE A 44 9.23 16.43 -33.82
N VAL A 45 9.34 15.85 -32.61
CA VAL A 45 10.54 15.11 -32.19
C VAL A 45 10.81 13.91 -33.11
N ILE A 46 9.77 13.16 -33.53
CA ILE A 46 9.94 12.06 -34.50
C ILE A 46 10.42 12.56 -35.86
N SER A 47 9.89 13.67 -36.33
CA SER A 47 10.32 14.28 -37.60
C SER A 47 11.79 14.69 -37.56
N ILE A 48 12.24 15.24 -36.42
CA ILE A 48 13.66 15.55 -36.18
C ILE A 48 14.51 14.28 -36.09
N GLU A 49 14.05 13.25 -35.39
CA GLU A 49 14.76 11.95 -35.29
C GLU A 49 14.92 11.27 -36.66
N PHE A 50 13.89 11.36 -37.52
CA PHE A 50 13.93 10.88 -38.89
C PHE A 50 14.99 11.63 -39.71
N PHE A 51 15.06 12.95 -39.56
CA PHE A 51 16.06 13.80 -40.20
C PHE A 51 17.49 13.47 -39.71
N LEU A 52 17.66 13.19 -38.42
CA LEU A 52 18.95 12.82 -37.81
C LEU A 52 19.33 11.32 -38.01
N LYS A 53 18.60 10.57 -38.84
CA LYS A 53 18.77 9.10 -39.05
C LYS A 53 18.80 8.28 -37.75
N LYS A 54 18.25 8.78 -36.65
CA LYS A 54 18.22 8.11 -35.35
C LYS A 54 16.86 7.45 -35.17
N ARG A 55 16.76 6.13 -35.40
CA ARG A 55 15.46 5.43 -35.46
C ARG A 55 15.03 4.87 -34.11
N SER A 56 14.29 5.65 -33.31
CA SER A 56 13.65 5.14 -32.10
C SER A 56 12.29 4.51 -32.41
N GLN A 57 12.23 3.19 -32.49
CA GLN A 57 10.95 2.47 -32.67
C GLN A 57 10.00 2.70 -31.48
N ILE A 58 10.51 2.94 -30.27
CA ILE A 58 9.68 3.12 -29.06
C ILE A 58 8.84 4.40 -29.16
N MET A 59 9.44 5.52 -29.58
CA MET A 59 8.74 6.81 -29.69
C MET A 59 7.54 6.76 -30.63
N LYS A 60 7.67 6.06 -31.77
CA LYS A 60 6.60 5.91 -32.77
C LYS A 60 5.34 5.26 -32.19
N TYR A 61 5.50 4.12 -31.52
CA TYR A 61 4.37 3.40 -30.94
C TYR A 61 3.82 4.10 -29.69
N SER A 62 4.66 4.80 -28.92
CA SER A 62 4.19 5.56 -27.75
C SER A 62 3.27 6.71 -28.14
N ILE A 63 3.55 7.42 -29.24
CA ILE A 63 2.66 8.49 -29.73
C ILE A 63 1.33 7.93 -30.24
N PHE A 64 1.34 6.78 -30.93
CA PHE A 64 0.10 6.11 -31.30
C PHE A 64 -0.74 5.73 -30.08
N GLY A 65 -0.10 5.27 -29.00
CA GLY A 65 -0.77 5.03 -27.72
C GLY A 65 -1.36 6.29 -27.08
N MET A 66 -0.64 7.40 -27.08
CA MET A 66 -1.17 8.68 -26.59
C MET A 66 -2.36 9.17 -27.41
N PHE A 67 -2.29 9.05 -28.73
CA PHE A 67 -3.40 9.38 -29.64
C PHE A 67 -4.62 8.49 -29.38
N LEU A 68 -4.41 7.18 -29.22
CA LEU A 68 -5.49 6.25 -28.91
C LEU A 68 -6.17 6.60 -27.58
N PHE A 69 -5.41 6.98 -26.55
CA PHE A 69 -5.98 7.45 -25.30
C PHE A 69 -6.81 8.73 -25.50
N ALA A 70 -6.28 9.73 -26.20
CA ALA A 70 -6.99 10.98 -26.48
C ALA A 70 -8.27 10.76 -27.31
N TYR A 71 -8.23 9.84 -28.27
CA TYR A 71 -9.40 9.46 -29.07
C TYR A 71 -10.46 8.75 -28.21
N LEU A 72 -10.05 7.80 -27.37
CA LEU A 72 -10.99 7.07 -26.51
C LEU A 72 -11.61 7.96 -25.43
N SER A 73 -10.83 8.88 -24.84
CA SER A 73 -11.33 9.81 -23.82
C SER A 73 -12.33 10.82 -24.38
N THR A 74 -12.10 11.30 -25.62
CA THR A 74 -13.02 12.21 -26.32
C THR A 74 -14.26 11.52 -26.87
N SER A 75 -14.12 10.29 -27.39
CA SER A 75 -15.24 9.54 -27.99
C SER A 75 -16.17 8.90 -26.96
N PHE A 76 -15.67 8.57 -25.76
CA PHE A 76 -16.45 7.91 -24.71
C PHE A 76 -16.38 8.66 -23.36
N PRO A 77 -16.75 9.94 -23.31
CA PRO A 77 -16.55 10.78 -22.12
C PRO A 77 -17.24 10.20 -20.88
N GLU A 78 -18.41 9.57 -21.01
CA GLU A 78 -19.13 8.95 -19.88
C GLU A 78 -18.35 7.81 -19.19
N LYS A 79 -17.49 7.08 -19.93
CA LYS A 79 -16.66 6.00 -19.37
C LYS A 79 -15.39 6.52 -18.70
N PHE A 80 -14.90 7.68 -19.13
CA PHE A 80 -13.66 8.29 -18.65
C PHE A 80 -13.90 9.42 -17.65
N GLN A 81 -15.15 9.85 -17.46
CA GLN A 81 -15.52 10.89 -16.50
C GLN A 81 -15.03 10.52 -15.10
N LYS A 82 -14.06 11.31 -14.63
CA LYS A 82 -13.58 11.36 -13.25
C LYS A 82 -14.75 11.86 -12.41
N HIS A 83 -15.60 10.97 -11.90
CA HIS A 83 -16.62 11.37 -10.93
C HIS A 83 -15.92 12.01 -9.73
N ARG A 84 -15.82 13.34 -9.75
CA ARG A 84 -15.31 14.20 -8.68
C ARG A 84 -16.34 14.30 -7.54
N GLN A 85 -17.07 13.22 -7.29
CA GLN A 85 -18.12 13.16 -6.28
C GLN A 85 -17.58 12.44 -5.05
N LYS A 86 -17.30 13.27 -4.04
CA LYS A 86 -17.36 13.01 -2.58
C LYS A 86 -17.01 11.59 -2.12
N ASN A 87 -15.85 11.45 -1.46
CA ASN A 87 -15.61 10.69 -0.21
C ASN A 87 -16.47 9.45 0.10
N VAL A 88 -16.85 8.67 -0.90
CA VAL A 88 -17.43 7.35 -0.72
C VAL A 88 -16.58 6.44 -1.57
N ILE A 89 -15.84 5.56 -0.89
CA ILE A 89 -15.22 4.38 -1.51
C ILE A 89 -16.40 3.52 -2.02
N ARG A 90 -16.98 3.89 -3.16
CA ARG A 90 -17.76 2.95 -3.95
C ARG A 90 -16.72 2.12 -4.68
N VAL A 91 -16.38 0.97 -4.10
CA VAL A 91 -15.90 -0.15 -4.89
C VAL A 91 -16.88 -0.23 -6.06
N SER A 92 -16.40 0.00 -7.27
CA SER A 92 -17.22 -0.07 -8.48
C SER A 92 -17.78 -1.49 -8.58
N GLN A 93 -18.97 -1.71 -8.02
CA GLN A 93 -19.77 -2.92 -8.15
C GLN A 93 -20.75 -2.78 -9.32
N LYS A 94 -20.30 -2.19 -10.43
CA LYS A 94 -21.00 -2.41 -11.69
C LYS A 94 -20.57 -3.79 -12.17
N ASN A 95 -21.34 -4.80 -11.79
CA ASN A 95 -21.18 -6.17 -12.28
C ASN A 95 -21.16 -6.14 -13.81
N PRO A 96 -20.03 -6.49 -14.45
CA PRO A 96 -19.88 -6.35 -15.90
C PRO A 96 -20.90 -7.21 -16.66
N PHE A 97 -21.45 -8.26 -16.05
CA PHE A 97 -22.40 -9.19 -16.67
C PHE A 97 -23.82 -9.12 -16.06
N GLY A 98 -24.14 -8.09 -15.26
CA GLY A 98 -25.51 -7.76 -14.85
C GLY A 98 -26.13 -8.64 -13.74
N LYS A 99 -27.45 -8.89 -13.84
CA LYS A 99 -28.25 -9.62 -12.84
C LYS A 99 -27.84 -11.10 -12.60
N PRO A 100 -27.57 -11.94 -13.62
CA PRO A 100 -27.26 -13.36 -13.38
C PRO A 100 -25.97 -13.55 -12.57
N GLU A 101 -25.01 -12.65 -12.77
CA GLU A 101 -23.75 -12.63 -12.03
C GLU A 101 -23.95 -12.35 -10.54
N ARG A 102 -24.85 -11.41 -10.19
CA ARG A 102 -25.20 -11.12 -8.78
C ARG A 102 -25.77 -12.35 -8.09
N ILE A 103 -26.67 -13.06 -8.78
CA ILE A 103 -27.27 -14.30 -8.26
C ILE A 103 -26.18 -15.36 -8.03
N PHE A 104 -25.22 -15.49 -8.96
CA PHE A 104 -24.10 -16.40 -8.79
C PHE A 104 -23.22 -16.03 -7.57
N GLN A 105 -22.87 -14.75 -7.41
CA GLN A 105 -22.10 -14.25 -6.26
C GLN A 105 -22.80 -14.52 -4.94
N GLU A 106 -24.10 -14.22 -4.85
CA GLU A 106 -24.90 -14.47 -3.65
C GLU A 106 -25.00 -15.97 -3.33
N LYS A 107 -25.22 -16.82 -4.35
CA LYS A 107 -25.27 -18.28 -4.16
C LYS A 107 -23.93 -18.83 -3.70
N PHE A 108 -22.82 -18.41 -4.33
CA PHE A 108 -21.48 -18.82 -3.91
C PHE A 108 -21.20 -18.41 -2.47
N ARG A 109 -21.52 -17.16 -2.11
CA ARG A 109 -21.35 -16.66 -0.75
C ARG A 109 -22.17 -17.46 0.26
N LYS A 110 -23.46 -17.68 -0.02
CA LYS A 110 -24.34 -18.48 0.84
C LYS A 110 -23.80 -19.89 1.03
N GLN A 111 -23.33 -20.54 -0.04
CA GLN A 111 -22.75 -21.88 0.05
C GLN A 111 -21.56 -21.90 1.01
N VAL A 112 -20.56 -21.05 0.78
CA VAL A 112 -19.35 -21.02 1.63
C VAL A 112 -19.68 -20.72 3.09
N LEU A 113 -20.65 -19.84 3.35
CA LEU A 113 -21.11 -19.55 4.71
C LEU A 113 -21.75 -20.77 5.39
N LEU A 114 -22.46 -21.61 4.64
CA LEU A 114 -23.01 -22.86 5.15
C LEU A 114 -21.88 -23.85 5.47
N GLU A 115 -20.93 -24.05 4.55
CA GLU A 115 -19.80 -24.96 4.78
C GLU A 115 -18.96 -24.56 6.01
N LEU A 116 -18.71 -23.24 6.19
CA LEU A 116 -17.97 -22.72 7.35
C LEU A 116 -18.76 -22.80 8.66
N LYS A 117 -20.10 -22.81 8.59
CA LYS A 117 -20.94 -22.98 9.76
C LYS A 117 -20.96 -24.44 10.21
N GLU A 118 -20.98 -25.38 9.26
CA GLU A 118 -20.90 -26.81 9.56
C GLU A 118 -19.53 -27.24 10.08
N ALA A 119 -18.45 -26.54 9.69
CA ALA A 119 -17.10 -26.79 10.18
C ALA A 119 -16.87 -26.44 11.67
N ASP A 120 -17.81 -25.72 12.30
CA ASP A 120 -17.80 -25.32 13.73
C ASP A 120 -16.47 -24.73 14.25
N LEU A 121 -15.80 -23.92 13.42
CA LEU A 121 -14.54 -23.26 13.78
C LEU A 121 -14.71 -22.23 14.90
N GLU A 122 -13.64 -22.01 15.67
CA GLU A 122 -13.59 -20.94 16.65
C GLU A 122 -13.95 -19.57 16.01
N LYS A 123 -14.69 -18.73 16.74
CA LYS A 123 -15.25 -17.47 16.22
C LYS A 123 -14.21 -16.57 15.55
N ASN A 124 -12.99 -16.49 16.08
CA ASN A 124 -11.92 -15.67 15.50
C ASN A 124 -11.32 -16.34 14.25
N THR A 125 -11.08 -17.65 14.31
CA THR A 125 -10.64 -18.47 13.18
C THR A 125 -11.60 -18.36 12.00
N ASN A 126 -12.91 -18.48 12.24
CA ASN A 126 -13.94 -18.38 11.22
C ASN A 126 -13.93 -17.01 10.52
N ARG A 127 -13.79 -15.90 11.29
CA ARG A 127 -13.66 -14.55 10.72
C ARG A 127 -12.42 -14.40 9.85
N VAL A 128 -11.31 -15.00 10.24
CA VAL A 128 -10.06 -15.00 9.46
C VAL A 128 -10.21 -15.83 8.20
N ALA A 129 -10.81 -17.02 8.27
CA ALA A 129 -11.12 -17.85 7.12
C ALA A 129 -12.01 -17.10 6.10
N LEU A 130 -13.08 -16.45 6.56
CA LEU A 130 -13.92 -15.57 5.73
C LEU A 130 -13.12 -14.44 5.09
N GLY A 131 -12.22 -13.82 5.85
CA GLY A 131 -11.30 -12.79 5.35
C GLY A 131 -10.39 -13.30 4.24
N LEU A 132 -9.85 -14.51 4.38
CA LEU A 132 -8.96 -15.13 3.38
C LEU A 132 -9.71 -15.59 2.12
N ILE A 133 -10.93 -16.14 2.25
CA ILE A 133 -11.74 -16.62 1.12
C ILE A 133 -12.32 -15.44 0.33
N PHE A 134 -12.96 -14.49 1.01
CA PHE A 134 -13.63 -13.39 0.32
C PHE A 134 -12.75 -12.15 0.11
N GLY A 135 -11.58 -12.09 0.74
CA GLY A 135 -10.77 -10.87 0.74
C GLY A 135 -11.45 -9.70 1.47
N GLU A 136 -12.31 -10.02 2.44
CA GLU A 136 -13.14 -9.06 3.18
C GLU A 136 -12.55 -8.75 4.57
N ALA A 137 -11.57 -7.86 4.61
CA ALA A 137 -10.99 -7.34 5.86
C ALA A 137 -12.00 -6.62 6.81
N LYS A 138 -13.29 -6.52 6.44
CA LYS A 138 -14.37 -6.02 7.30
C LYS A 138 -14.85 -7.06 8.31
N GLN A 139 -14.68 -8.36 8.01
CA GLN A 139 -15.11 -9.45 8.90
C GLN A 139 -14.15 -9.66 10.08
N LEU A 140 -12.92 -9.16 9.97
CA LEU A 140 -11.90 -9.22 11.00
C LEU A 140 -12.28 -8.40 12.23
N SER A 141 -11.88 -8.86 13.42
CA SER A 141 -12.00 -8.04 14.63
C SER A 141 -11.20 -6.74 14.48
N ARG A 142 -11.66 -5.67 15.13
CA ARG A 142 -10.99 -4.37 15.03
C ARG A 142 -9.57 -4.40 15.56
N GLU A 143 -9.34 -5.16 16.62
CA GLU A 143 -8.02 -5.36 17.20
C GLU A 143 -7.08 -6.06 16.22
N PHE A 144 -7.51 -7.20 15.67
CA PHE A 144 -6.71 -7.94 14.69
C PHE A 144 -6.46 -7.12 13.43
N LYS A 145 -7.45 -6.35 12.97
CA LYS A 145 -7.29 -5.46 11.82
C LYS A 145 -6.24 -4.36 12.07
N THR A 146 -6.19 -3.81 13.27
CA THR A 146 -5.18 -2.82 13.67
C THR A 146 -3.79 -3.45 13.68
N LYS A 147 -3.63 -4.61 14.35
CA LYS A 147 -2.36 -5.36 14.36
C LYS A 147 -1.92 -5.76 12.94
N ALA A 148 -2.82 -6.25 12.10
CA ALA A 148 -2.53 -6.59 10.71
C ALA A 148 -2.11 -5.37 9.87
N LYS A 149 -2.69 -4.19 10.14
CA LYS A 149 -2.28 -2.92 9.50
C LYS A 149 -0.88 -2.52 9.94
N GLU A 150 -0.60 -2.58 11.24
CA GLU A 150 0.69 -2.22 11.85
C GLU A 150 1.81 -3.17 11.41
N GLY A 151 1.53 -4.47 11.33
CA GLY A 151 2.44 -5.47 10.76
C GLY A 151 2.55 -5.42 9.24
N GLY A 152 1.74 -4.61 8.55
CA GLY A 152 1.74 -4.49 7.08
C GLY A 152 1.21 -5.72 6.33
N ILE A 153 0.55 -6.64 7.02
CA ILE A 153 -0.03 -7.87 6.44
C ILE A 153 -1.52 -7.76 6.12
N LEU A 154 -2.16 -6.60 6.38
CA LEU A 154 -3.58 -6.38 6.08
C LEU A 154 -3.94 -6.68 4.62
N HIS A 155 -2.97 -6.52 3.70
CA HIS A 155 -3.13 -6.85 2.28
C HIS A 155 -3.43 -8.33 2.02
N LEU A 156 -3.08 -9.24 2.93
CA LEU A 156 -3.40 -10.66 2.85
C LEU A 156 -4.89 -10.92 3.07
N PHE A 157 -5.58 -10.09 3.86
CA PHE A 157 -7.02 -10.23 4.10
C PHE A 157 -7.88 -9.34 3.20
N ALA A 158 -7.23 -8.53 2.37
CA ALA A 158 -7.88 -7.88 1.25
C ALA A 158 -7.88 -8.85 0.05
N ALA A 159 -8.78 -8.63 -0.91
CA ALA A 159 -8.81 -9.42 -2.14
C ALA A 159 -7.46 -9.27 -2.89
N SER A 160 -6.54 -10.20 -2.63
CA SER A 160 -5.16 -10.18 -3.10
C SER A 160 -4.96 -11.19 -4.21
N GLY A 161 -4.19 -10.80 -5.23
CA GLY A 161 -3.82 -11.68 -6.34
C GLY A 161 -3.04 -12.92 -5.93
N LEU A 162 -2.46 -12.94 -4.71
CA LEU A 162 -1.80 -14.10 -4.14
C LEU A 162 -2.77 -15.29 -3.99
N HIS A 163 -3.99 -15.05 -3.51
CA HIS A 163 -5.02 -16.09 -3.30
C HIS A 163 -5.32 -16.84 -4.59
N LEU A 164 -5.58 -16.06 -5.65
CA LEU A 164 -5.89 -16.57 -6.97
C LEU A 164 -4.67 -17.22 -7.63
N GLY A 165 -3.49 -16.62 -7.47
CA GLY A 165 -2.24 -17.18 -7.98
C GLY A 165 -1.90 -18.53 -7.38
N ILE A 166 -2.08 -18.69 -6.06
CA ILE A 166 -1.89 -19.97 -5.37
C ILE A 166 -2.92 -21.00 -5.85
N LEU A 167 -4.20 -20.62 -5.92
CA LEU A 167 -5.27 -21.50 -6.41
C LEU A 167 -4.94 -22.05 -7.81
N MET A 168 -4.64 -21.15 -8.76
CA MET A 168 -4.33 -21.53 -10.14
C MET A 168 -3.01 -22.30 -10.25
N GLY A 169 -1.99 -21.92 -9.47
CA GLY A 169 -0.67 -22.53 -9.49
C GLY A 169 -0.68 -23.96 -8.95
N VAL A 170 -1.37 -24.21 -7.83
CA VAL A 170 -1.54 -25.55 -7.26
C VAL A 170 -2.32 -26.44 -8.22
N GLN A 171 -3.42 -25.95 -8.80
CA GLN A 171 -4.20 -26.70 -9.79
C GLN A 171 -3.35 -27.03 -11.03
N TYR A 172 -2.61 -26.06 -11.58
CA TYR A 172 -1.69 -26.30 -12.69
C TYR A 172 -0.68 -27.40 -12.34
N ARG A 173 -0.07 -27.32 -11.14
CA ARG A 173 0.93 -28.29 -10.72
C ARG A 173 0.34 -29.69 -10.57
N LEU A 174 -0.77 -29.85 -9.85
CA LEU A 174 -1.43 -31.13 -9.64
C LEU A 174 -1.86 -31.78 -10.96
N LEU A 175 -2.51 -31.02 -11.84
CA LEU A 175 -2.95 -31.51 -13.15
C LEU A 175 -1.76 -31.84 -14.06
N SER A 176 -0.66 -31.09 -13.99
CA SER A 176 0.55 -31.35 -14.78
C SER A 176 1.30 -32.61 -14.36
N LEU A 177 1.05 -33.15 -13.16
CA LEU A 177 1.65 -34.39 -12.69
C LEU A 177 0.95 -35.63 -13.25
N ILE A 178 -0.26 -35.48 -13.81
CA ILE A 178 -1.08 -36.57 -14.35
C ILE A 178 -0.87 -36.63 -15.87
N PRO A 179 -0.09 -37.59 -16.41
CA PRO A 179 0.27 -37.62 -17.83
C PRO A 179 -0.96 -37.73 -18.75
N SER A 180 -2.01 -38.44 -18.32
CA SER A 180 -3.23 -38.69 -19.09
C SER A 180 -4.02 -37.43 -19.45
N PHE A 181 -3.79 -36.32 -18.74
CA PHE A 181 -4.48 -35.04 -19.00
C PHE A 181 -3.84 -34.19 -20.11
N GLY A 182 -2.69 -34.64 -20.63
CA GLY A 182 -1.98 -33.99 -21.72
C GLY A 182 -1.57 -32.55 -21.39
N HIS A 183 -1.25 -31.77 -22.44
CA HIS A 183 -0.72 -30.42 -22.28
C HIS A 183 -1.79 -29.31 -22.16
N LYS A 184 -3.04 -29.58 -22.54
CA LYS A 184 -4.10 -28.54 -22.60
C LYS A 184 -4.84 -28.41 -21.28
N LEU A 185 -5.26 -29.52 -20.68
CA LEU A 185 -6.13 -29.54 -19.50
C LEU A 185 -5.50 -28.85 -18.27
N PRO A 186 -4.21 -29.06 -17.94
CA PRO A 186 -3.57 -28.37 -16.82
C PRO A 186 -3.54 -26.83 -16.97
N ARG A 187 -3.77 -26.29 -18.16
CA ARG A 187 -3.78 -24.85 -18.43
C ARG A 187 -5.20 -24.28 -18.50
N ILE A 188 -6.15 -25.03 -19.07
CA ILE A 188 -7.54 -24.60 -19.22
C ILE A 188 -8.28 -24.61 -17.87
N VAL A 189 -8.10 -25.67 -17.08
CA VAL A 189 -8.83 -25.82 -15.81
C VAL A 189 -8.51 -24.68 -14.83
N PRO A 190 -7.24 -24.33 -14.54
CA PRO A 190 -6.93 -23.20 -13.68
C PRO A 190 -7.48 -21.86 -14.18
N LEU A 191 -7.51 -21.66 -15.51
CA LEU A 191 -8.08 -20.44 -16.09
C LEU A 191 -9.57 -20.34 -15.85
N LEU A 192 -10.29 -21.45 -16.06
CA LEU A 192 -11.73 -21.52 -15.86
C LEU A 192 -12.12 -21.37 -14.39
N THR A 193 -11.51 -22.16 -13.51
CA THR A 193 -11.74 -22.08 -12.05
C THR A 193 -11.36 -20.71 -11.50
N GLY A 194 -10.24 -20.15 -11.98
CA GLY A 194 -9.81 -18.81 -11.59
C GLY A 194 -10.76 -17.71 -12.05
N PHE A 195 -11.37 -17.85 -13.23
CA PHE A 195 -12.40 -16.93 -13.72
C PHE A 195 -13.69 -17.04 -12.90
N LEU A 196 -14.13 -18.27 -12.57
CA LEU A 196 -15.30 -18.49 -11.72
C LEU A 196 -15.10 -17.89 -10.33
N TYR A 197 -13.92 -18.07 -9.74
CA TYR A 197 -13.56 -17.47 -8.45
C TYR A 197 -13.52 -15.94 -8.54
N LEU A 198 -12.93 -15.39 -9.59
CA LEU A 198 -12.90 -13.95 -9.85
C LEU A 198 -14.31 -13.36 -9.98
N SER A 199 -15.19 -14.04 -10.71
CA SER A 199 -16.59 -13.66 -10.90
C SER A 199 -17.38 -13.74 -9.59
N ALA A 200 -17.14 -14.78 -8.78
CA ALA A 200 -17.77 -14.96 -7.49
C ALA A 200 -17.42 -13.86 -6.47
N LEU A 201 -16.26 -13.23 -6.62
CA LEU A 201 -15.78 -12.14 -5.76
C LEU A 201 -16.02 -10.73 -6.34
N GLY A 202 -16.65 -10.62 -7.52
CA GLY A 202 -17.00 -9.32 -8.12
C GLY A 202 -15.82 -8.56 -8.71
N TYR A 203 -14.88 -9.26 -9.36
CA TYR A 203 -13.79 -8.68 -10.15
C TYR A 203 -12.88 -7.65 -9.45
N PRO A 204 -12.41 -7.88 -8.22
CA PRO A 204 -11.48 -6.94 -7.57
C PRO A 204 -10.20 -6.80 -8.39
N VAL A 205 -9.75 -5.56 -8.60
CA VAL A 205 -8.62 -5.19 -9.50
C VAL A 205 -7.39 -6.09 -9.34
N SER A 206 -7.01 -6.39 -8.09
CA SER A 206 -5.86 -7.25 -7.79
C SER A 206 -5.99 -8.69 -8.26
N LEU A 207 -7.19 -9.28 -8.15
CA LEU A 207 -7.48 -10.62 -8.66
C LEU A 207 -7.62 -10.59 -10.18
N SER A 208 -8.32 -9.59 -10.74
CA SER A 208 -8.49 -9.44 -12.18
C SER A 208 -7.13 -9.38 -12.88
N ARG A 209 -6.19 -8.58 -12.33
CA ARG A 209 -4.80 -8.56 -12.79
C ARG A 209 -4.15 -9.94 -12.68
N ALA A 210 -4.25 -10.60 -11.53
CA ALA A 210 -3.62 -11.91 -11.32
C ALA A 210 -4.13 -12.96 -12.31
N TRP A 211 -5.43 -12.98 -12.58
CA TRP A 211 -6.06 -13.85 -13.57
C TRP A 211 -5.55 -13.58 -14.98
N ILE A 212 -5.51 -12.31 -15.41
CA ILE A 212 -4.98 -11.93 -16.73
C ILE A 212 -3.50 -12.31 -16.83
N PHE A 213 -2.70 -12.02 -15.81
CA PHE A 213 -1.27 -12.33 -15.79
C PHE A 213 -1.02 -13.83 -15.89
N ALA A 214 -1.74 -14.63 -15.09
CA ALA A 214 -1.67 -16.09 -15.14
C ALA A 214 -2.17 -16.62 -16.50
N GLY A 215 -3.24 -16.05 -17.05
CA GLY A 215 -3.74 -16.36 -18.39
C GLY A 215 -2.69 -16.14 -19.46
N MET A 216 -2.08 -14.96 -19.52
CA MET A 216 -1.02 -14.67 -20.50
C MET A 216 0.17 -15.63 -20.37
N LEU A 217 0.56 -16.01 -19.14
CA LEU A 217 1.62 -17.01 -18.90
C LEU A 217 1.23 -18.42 -19.37
N LEU A 218 0.01 -18.85 -19.06
CA LEU A 218 -0.50 -20.17 -19.48
C LEU A 218 -0.69 -20.24 -21.00
N PHE A 219 -1.17 -19.16 -21.63
CA PHE A 219 -1.27 -19.04 -23.10
C PHE A 219 0.09 -19.02 -23.78
N GLN A 220 1.11 -18.38 -23.20
CA GLN A 220 2.48 -18.46 -23.71
C GLN A 220 2.96 -19.92 -23.83
N GLY A 221 2.58 -20.77 -22.88
CA GLY A 221 2.88 -22.21 -22.92
C GLY A 221 2.14 -22.99 -24.01
N LEU A 222 1.03 -22.45 -24.54
CA LEU A 222 0.27 -23.03 -25.65
C LEU A 222 0.80 -22.57 -27.02
N PHE A 223 1.21 -21.30 -27.13
CA PHE A 223 1.72 -20.71 -28.38
C PHE A 223 3.26 -20.77 -28.51
N PHE A 224 3.95 -21.40 -27.56
CA PHE A 224 5.41 -21.54 -27.51
C PHE A 224 6.20 -20.23 -27.65
N ARG A 225 5.59 -19.09 -27.28
CA ARG A 225 6.18 -17.76 -27.44
C ARG A 225 6.55 -17.18 -26.08
N LYS A 226 7.85 -16.90 -25.87
CA LYS A 226 8.31 -16.27 -24.62
C LYS A 226 7.84 -14.82 -24.52
N LEU A 227 7.06 -14.50 -23.50
CA LEU A 227 6.70 -13.14 -23.11
C LEU A 227 7.68 -12.64 -22.05
N ARG A 228 8.05 -11.36 -22.13
CA ARG A 228 8.92 -10.76 -21.12
C ARG A 228 8.07 -10.18 -19.99
N PRO A 229 8.58 -10.14 -18.74
CA PRO A 229 7.79 -9.69 -17.59
C PRO A 229 7.15 -8.31 -17.75
N VAL A 230 7.85 -7.35 -18.38
CA VAL A 230 7.29 -6.01 -18.64
C VAL A 230 6.19 -6.03 -19.70
N ASP A 231 6.27 -6.93 -20.69
CA ASP A 231 5.21 -7.07 -21.69
C ASP A 231 3.92 -7.63 -21.04
N LEU A 232 4.05 -8.53 -20.05
CA LEU A 232 2.93 -9.03 -19.26
C LEU A 232 2.33 -7.94 -18.35
N LEU A 233 3.18 -7.15 -17.72
CA LEU A 233 2.76 -6.06 -16.83
C LEU A 233 1.98 -4.98 -17.59
N LEU A 234 2.56 -4.45 -18.67
CA LEU A 234 1.91 -3.45 -19.51
C LEU A 234 0.65 -4.02 -20.16
N GLY A 235 0.72 -5.25 -20.64
CA GLY A 235 -0.42 -5.89 -21.27
C GLY A 235 -1.61 -6.12 -20.36
N SER A 236 -1.37 -6.62 -19.15
CA SER A 236 -2.43 -6.82 -18.15
C SER A 236 -3.01 -5.50 -17.65
N ALA A 237 -2.17 -4.48 -17.45
CA ALA A 237 -2.63 -3.13 -17.11
C ALA A 237 -3.54 -2.57 -18.21
N TRP A 238 -3.18 -2.79 -19.48
CA TRP A 238 -3.90 -2.22 -20.61
C TRP A 238 -5.26 -2.88 -20.82
N ILE A 239 -5.33 -4.21 -20.71
CA ILE A 239 -6.59 -4.96 -20.74
C ILE A 239 -7.54 -4.47 -19.64
N LEU A 240 -7.03 -4.28 -18.42
CA LEU A 240 -7.85 -3.76 -17.32
C LEU A 240 -8.31 -2.33 -17.54
N TRP A 241 -7.45 -1.47 -18.05
CA TRP A 241 -7.82 -0.09 -18.36
C TRP A 241 -8.88 -0.01 -19.46
N ILE A 242 -8.82 -0.86 -20.49
CA ILE A 242 -9.87 -0.93 -21.53
C ILE A 242 -11.19 -1.43 -20.93
N ALA A 243 -11.12 -2.41 -20.03
CA ALA A 243 -12.31 -3.01 -19.41
C ALA A 243 -13.00 -2.07 -18.40
N ASP A 244 -12.23 -1.41 -17.54
CA ASP A 244 -12.71 -0.46 -16.51
C ASP A 244 -11.73 0.72 -16.38
N PRO A 245 -11.84 1.75 -17.23
CA PRO A 245 -10.92 2.89 -17.20
C PRO A 245 -10.86 3.62 -15.86
N PRO A 246 -11.99 3.88 -15.15
CA PRO A 246 -11.96 4.47 -13.82
C PRO A 246 -11.16 3.65 -12.80
N GLY A 247 -11.14 2.31 -12.96
CA GLY A 247 -10.40 1.38 -12.11
C GLY A 247 -8.89 1.67 -12.04
N PHE A 248 -8.31 2.25 -13.10
CA PHE A 248 -6.89 2.62 -13.17
C PHE A 248 -6.48 3.65 -12.12
N TYR A 249 -7.38 4.58 -11.77
CA TYR A 249 -7.11 5.65 -10.80
C TYR A 249 -7.32 5.22 -9.35
N THR A 250 -7.67 3.95 -9.11
CA THR A 250 -7.89 3.43 -7.75
C THR A 250 -6.58 3.14 -7.04
N VAL A 251 -6.55 3.37 -5.72
CA VAL A 251 -5.39 3.03 -4.88
C VAL A 251 -5.04 1.53 -4.97
N SER A 252 -6.05 0.67 -5.09
CA SER A 252 -5.86 -0.78 -5.27
C SER A 252 -5.10 -1.11 -6.55
N PHE A 253 -5.40 -0.43 -7.67
CA PHE A 253 -4.63 -0.59 -8.92
C PHE A 253 -3.16 -0.20 -8.70
N CYS A 254 -2.90 1.00 -8.18
CA CYS A 254 -1.55 1.51 -7.95
C CYS A 254 -0.72 0.61 -7.02
N LEU A 255 -1.31 0.13 -5.92
CA LEU A 255 -0.61 -0.78 -5.00
C LEU A 255 -0.32 -2.13 -5.66
N SER A 256 -1.30 -2.69 -6.39
CA SER A 256 -1.15 -4.00 -7.03
C SER A 256 -0.09 -3.97 -8.13
N PHE A 257 -0.23 -3.06 -9.10
CA PHE A 257 0.72 -2.91 -10.20
C PHE A 257 2.08 -2.38 -9.73
N GLY A 258 2.10 -1.47 -8.76
CA GLY A 258 3.31 -0.95 -8.13
C GLY A 258 4.14 -2.05 -7.46
N ALA A 259 3.50 -2.98 -6.74
CA ALA A 259 4.18 -4.13 -6.14
C ALA A 259 4.89 -4.99 -7.21
N VAL A 260 4.20 -5.34 -8.30
CA VAL A 260 4.77 -6.19 -9.37
C VAL A 260 5.85 -5.45 -10.17
N ALA A 261 5.64 -4.16 -10.45
CA ALA A 261 6.65 -3.31 -11.07
C ALA A 261 7.92 -3.24 -10.20
N GLY A 262 7.75 -3.04 -8.90
CA GLY A 262 8.82 -3.06 -7.91
C GLY A 262 9.56 -4.39 -7.90
N ILE A 263 8.84 -5.53 -7.86
CA ILE A 263 9.43 -6.87 -7.96
C ILE A 263 10.28 -7.01 -9.23
N PHE A 264 9.77 -6.64 -10.40
CA PHE A 264 10.54 -6.78 -11.64
C PHE A 264 11.73 -5.82 -11.73
N LEU A 265 11.64 -4.64 -11.12
CA LEU A 265 12.70 -3.66 -11.17
C LEU A 265 13.83 -3.97 -10.16
N PHE A 266 13.47 -4.24 -8.91
CA PHE A 266 14.40 -4.31 -7.78
C PHE A 266 14.85 -5.72 -7.38
N SER A 267 14.15 -6.79 -7.79
CA SER A 267 14.48 -8.15 -7.36
C SER A 267 15.92 -8.54 -7.68
N TYR A 268 16.37 -8.31 -8.91
CA TYR A 268 17.74 -8.60 -9.34
C TYR A 268 18.78 -7.75 -8.58
N PRO A 269 18.67 -6.40 -8.54
CA PRO A 269 19.55 -5.57 -7.71
C PRO A 269 19.69 -6.05 -6.26
N ILE A 270 18.58 -6.44 -5.62
CA ILE A 270 18.56 -6.90 -4.23
C ILE A 270 19.16 -8.31 -4.11
N GLN A 271 18.91 -9.21 -5.05
CA GLN A 271 19.54 -10.55 -5.05
C GLN A 271 21.06 -10.46 -5.14
N VAL A 272 21.58 -9.50 -5.93
CA VAL A 272 23.03 -9.23 -5.99
C VAL A 272 23.56 -8.78 -4.64
N ALA A 273 22.83 -7.96 -3.89
CA ALA A 273 23.21 -7.58 -2.53
C ALA A 273 23.12 -8.76 -1.55
N CYS A 274 22.13 -9.64 -1.72
CA CYS A 274 21.96 -10.85 -0.90
C CYS A 274 22.92 -12.01 -1.26
N ASN A 275 23.85 -11.85 -2.20
CA ASN A 275 24.75 -12.94 -2.64
C ASN A 275 25.75 -13.41 -1.56
N PHE A 276 25.78 -12.80 -0.37
CA PHE A 276 26.50 -13.36 0.78
C PHE A 276 25.82 -14.60 1.36
N LEU A 277 24.51 -14.74 1.16
CA LEU A 277 23.76 -15.96 1.48
C LEU A 277 24.11 -17.03 0.45
N SER A 278 24.63 -18.16 0.93
CA SER A 278 25.03 -19.28 0.06
C SER A 278 23.83 -19.84 -0.70
N ASP A 279 24.00 -20.09 -1.99
CA ASP A 279 22.99 -20.74 -2.85
C ASP A 279 23.00 -22.29 -2.68
N GLU A 280 23.90 -22.84 -1.86
CA GLU A 280 24.04 -24.29 -1.66
C GLU A 280 22.91 -24.87 -0.79
N ASN A 281 22.44 -24.10 0.20
CA ASN A 281 21.38 -24.52 1.10
C ASN A 281 20.02 -24.07 0.58
N ARG A 282 19.07 -25.01 0.39
CA ARG A 282 17.71 -24.71 -0.08
C ARG A 282 16.99 -23.66 0.78
N ILE A 283 17.22 -23.68 2.09
CA ILE A 283 16.65 -22.72 3.04
C ILE A 283 17.22 -21.32 2.80
N SER A 284 18.54 -21.20 2.61
CA SER A 284 19.20 -19.93 2.32
C SER A 284 18.73 -19.32 0.99
N PHE A 285 18.59 -20.16 -0.04
CA PHE A 285 18.03 -19.75 -1.32
C PHE A 285 16.57 -19.27 -1.18
N PHE A 286 15.73 -20.01 -0.45
CA PHE A 286 14.34 -19.64 -0.19
C PHE A 286 14.23 -18.30 0.55
N LEU A 287 15.03 -18.10 1.60
CA LEU A 287 15.05 -16.84 2.36
C LEU A 287 15.52 -15.67 1.48
N LYS A 288 16.58 -15.87 0.69
CA LYS A 288 17.11 -14.88 -0.26
C LYS A 288 16.05 -14.46 -1.29
N GLU A 289 15.32 -15.42 -1.85
CA GLU A 289 14.27 -15.15 -2.83
C GLU A 289 13.07 -14.41 -2.21
N ASN A 290 12.54 -14.90 -1.09
CA ASN A 290 11.40 -14.27 -0.42
C ASN A 290 11.73 -12.89 0.14
N LEU A 291 12.93 -12.69 0.67
CA LEU A 291 13.40 -11.38 1.14
C LEU A 291 13.52 -10.40 -0.04
N SER A 292 14.11 -10.83 -1.15
CA SER A 292 14.22 -10.02 -2.36
C SER A 292 12.84 -9.61 -2.90
N ILE A 293 11.90 -10.56 -3.00
CA ILE A 293 10.55 -10.29 -3.48
C ILE A 293 9.81 -9.33 -2.53
N SER A 294 9.83 -9.60 -1.22
CA SER A 294 9.12 -8.79 -0.22
C SER A 294 9.66 -7.37 -0.15
N PHE A 295 10.99 -7.21 -0.15
CA PHE A 295 11.64 -5.90 -0.15
C PHE A 295 11.35 -5.13 -1.45
N SER A 296 11.41 -5.81 -2.60
CA SER A 296 11.09 -5.19 -3.89
C SER A 296 9.63 -4.74 -4.00
N ALA A 297 8.69 -5.55 -3.51
CA ALA A 297 7.27 -5.20 -3.46
C ALA A 297 7.02 -4.03 -2.49
N GLY A 298 7.70 -4.03 -1.34
CA GLY A 298 7.69 -2.92 -0.39
C GLY A 298 8.13 -1.61 -1.03
N LEU A 299 9.26 -1.61 -1.74
CA LEU A 299 9.74 -0.43 -2.48
C LEU A 299 8.78 0.02 -3.59
N GLY A 300 8.15 -0.92 -4.29
CA GLY A 300 7.17 -0.60 -5.33
C GLY A 300 5.87 0.01 -4.80
N THR A 301 5.50 -0.30 -3.54
CA THR A 301 4.24 0.16 -2.93
C THR A 301 4.41 1.34 -1.99
N MET A 302 5.62 1.56 -1.45
CA MET A 302 5.91 2.60 -0.46
C MET A 302 5.48 4.01 -0.89
N PRO A 303 5.75 4.50 -2.12
CA PRO A 303 5.32 5.84 -2.53
C PRO A 303 3.80 6.02 -2.47
N VAL A 304 3.06 4.99 -2.92
CA VAL A 304 1.59 5.01 -2.90
C VAL A 304 1.11 5.00 -1.45
N LEU A 305 1.65 4.12 -0.60
CA LEU A 305 1.26 4.02 0.81
C LEU A 305 1.51 5.32 1.58
N LEU A 306 2.65 5.97 1.36
CA LEU A 306 2.98 7.25 1.96
C LEU A 306 2.07 8.39 1.47
N LEU A 307 1.87 8.49 0.15
CA LEU A 307 1.03 9.56 -0.42
C LEU A 307 -0.45 9.41 -0.09
N THR A 308 -0.97 8.18 0.00
CA THR A 308 -2.40 7.94 0.22
C THR A 308 -2.77 7.76 1.68
N PHE A 309 -1.93 7.11 2.48
CA PHE A 309 -2.23 6.76 3.87
C PHE A 309 -1.32 7.46 4.89
N GLY A 310 -0.27 8.17 4.45
CA GLY A 310 0.67 8.85 5.35
C GLY A 310 1.33 7.90 6.35
N SER A 311 1.41 6.60 6.05
CA SER A 311 1.97 5.61 6.96
C SER A 311 2.57 4.44 6.18
N PHE A 312 3.61 3.84 6.74
CA PHE A 312 4.27 2.67 6.20
C PHE A 312 4.72 1.77 7.35
N SER A 313 4.66 0.45 7.12
CA SER A 313 5.15 -0.55 8.08
C SER A 313 6.49 -1.09 7.59
N PHE A 314 7.58 -0.63 8.19
CA PHE A 314 8.91 -1.14 7.86
C PHE A 314 9.11 -2.60 8.31
N GLY A 315 8.39 -3.01 9.36
CA GLY A 315 8.34 -4.39 9.87
C GLY A 315 7.70 -5.39 8.91
N SER A 316 6.93 -4.91 7.92
CA SER A 316 6.21 -5.76 6.97
C SER A 316 7.12 -6.71 6.20
N ILE A 317 8.37 -6.31 5.92
CA ILE A 317 9.33 -7.10 5.15
C ILE A 317 9.71 -8.38 5.91
N LEU A 318 9.98 -8.26 7.22
CA LEU A 318 10.31 -9.41 8.05
C LEU A 318 9.08 -10.27 8.32
N LEU A 319 7.93 -9.65 8.59
CA LEU A 319 6.71 -10.38 8.88
C LEU A 319 6.23 -11.19 7.66
N ASN A 320 6.33 -10.61 6.45
CA ASN A 320 5.98 -11.28 5.20
C ASN A 320 6.87 -12.49 4.90
N LEU A 321 8.11 -12.53 5.39
CA LEU A 321 9.01 -13.68 5.22
C LEU A 321 8.47 -14.96 5.89
N ILE A 322 7.61 -14.81 6.89
CA ILE A 322 6.98 -15.92 7.62
C ILE A 322 5.52 -16.08 7.18
N VAL A 323 4.77 -14.97 7.15
CA VAL A 323 3.33 -14.96 6.91
C VAL A 323 2.97 -15.34 5.46
N VAL A 324 3.74 -14.90 4.46
CA VAL A 324 3.42 -15.20 3.06
C VAL A 324 3.65 -16.68 2.73
N PRO A 325 4.76 -17.34 3.14
CA PRO A 325 4.90 -18.78 3.01
C PRO A 325 3.82 -19.57 3.75
N LEU A 326 3.47 -19.15 4.97
CA LEU A 326 2.39 -19.76 5.75
C LEU A 326 1.05 -19.68 5.00
N ALA A 327 0.72 -18.51 4.43
CA ALA A 327 -0.46 -18.35 3.57
C ALA A 327 -0.42 -19.23 2.32
N GLY A 328 0.78 -19.45 1.76
CA GLY A 328 1.05 -20.38 0.67
C GLY A 328 0.65 -21.82 0.96
N ILE A 329 0.73 -22.25 2.23
CA ILE A 329 0.35 -23.59 2.70
C ILE A 329 -1.12 -23.60 3.17
N LEU A 330 -1.52 -22.58 3.92
CA LEU A 330 -2.85 -22.45 4.50
C LEU A 330 -3.95 -22.37 3.43
N LEU A 331 -3.77 -21.56 2.38
CA LEU A 331 -4.81 -21.33 1.38
C LEU A 331 -5.19 -22.59 0.58
N PRO A 332 -4.25 -23.40 0.06
CA PRO A 332 -4.58 -24.67 -0.58
C PRO A 332 -5.35 -25.61 0.35
N ILE A 333 -4.93 -25.74 1.61
CA ILE A 333 -5.60 -26.59 2.59
C ILE A 333 -7.02 -26.08 2.84
N LEU A 334 -7.19 -24.78 3.08
CA LEU A 334 -8.50 -24.14 3.25
C LEU A 334 -9.44 -24.39 2.06
N TYR A 335 -8.95 -24.26 0.82
CA TYR A 335 -9.76 -24.55 -0.36
C TYR A 335 -10.13 -26.02 -0.48
N VAL A 336 -9.21 -26.93 -0.12
CA VAL A 336 -9.48 -28.38 -0.10
C VAL A 336 -10.51 -28.72 0.98
N SER A 337 -10.40 -28.16 2.19
CA SER A 337 -11.38 -28.33 3.28
C SER A 337 -12.79 -27.95 2.84
N LEU A 338 -12.94 -26.81 2.16
CA LEU A 338 -14.24 -26.37 1.60
C LEU A 338 -14.79 -27.35 0.55
N ILE A 339 -13.93 -27.91 -0.30
CA ILE A 339 -14.35 -28.86 -1.34
C ILE A 339 -14.77 -30.20 -0.69
N ILE A 340 -14.00 -30.69 0.28
CA ILE A 340 -14.31 -31.94 1.00
C ILE A 340 -15.63 -31.81 1.74
N GLN A 341 -15.86 -30.69 2.45
CA GLN A 341 -17.13 -30.40 3.13
C GLN A 341 -18.30 -30.44 2.15
N LYS A 342 -18.16 -29.76 1.00
CA LYS A 342 -19.20 -29.70 -0.03
C LYS A 342 -19.56 -31.09 -0.61
N ILE A 343 -18.58 -31.98 -0.74
CA ILE A 343 -18.79 -33.35 -1.25
C ILE A 343 -19.38 -34.26 -0.14
N LYS A 344 -19.51 -33.76 1.10
CA LYS A 344 -20.00 -34.49 2.28
C LYS A 344 -19.16 -35.72 2.63
N LEU A 345 -17.86 -35.65 2.41
CA LEU A 345 -16.91 -36.69 2.85
C LEU A 345 -16.54 -36.46 4.31
N THR A 346 -17.49 -36.75 5.21
CA THR A 346 -17.41 -36.40 6.63
C THR A 346 -16.14 -36.91 7.30
N PHE A 347 -15.69 -38.13 6.96
CA PHE A 347 -14.45 -38.73 7.50
C PHE A 347 -13.18 -37.91 7.23
N LEU A 348 -13.10 -37.22 6.09
CA LEU A 348 -11.95 -36.38 5.73
C LEU A 348 -12.16 -34.92 6.11
N SER A 349 -13.38 -34.50 6.43
CA SER A 349 -13.68 -33.10 6.72
C SER A 349 -13.04 -32.62 8.02
N GLU A 350 -13.21 -33.37 9.12
CA GLU A 350 -12.67 -33.05 10.45
C GLU A 350 -11.14 -32.86 10.47
N PRO A 351 -10.31 -33.79 9.95
CA PRO A 351 -8.86 -33.60 10.01
C PRO A 351 -8.39 -32.40 9.19
N PHE A 352 -8.99 -32.14 8.03
CA PHE A 352 -8.63 -30.99 7.18
C PHE A 352 -9.03 -29.66 7.83
N TRP A 353 -10.20 -29.59 8.44
CA TRP A 353 -10.62 -28.40 9.19
C TRP A 353 -9.76 -28.18 10.45
N SER A 354 -9.39 -29.23 11.17
CA SER A 354 -8.46 -29.14 12.30
C SER A 354 -7.09 -28.58 11.90
N ILE A 355 -6.52 -29.07 10.78
CA ILE A 355 -5.25 -28.52 10.23
C ILE A 355 -5.44 -27.06 9.81
N THR A 356 -6.57 -26.74 9.17
CA THR A 356 -6.89 -25.37 8.74
C THR A 356 -6.97 -24.42 9.94
N GLU A 357 -7.66 -24.82 11.00
CA GLU A 357 -7.80 -24.07 12.24
C GLU A 357 -6.44 -23.85 12.92
N PHE A 358 -5.65 -24.91 13.06
CA PHE A 358 -4.30 -24.82 13.62
C PHE A 358 -3.41 -23.82 12.86
N LEU A 359 -3.42 -23.87 11.52
CA LEU A 359 -2.66 -22.93 10.70
C LEU A 359 -3.17 -21.48 10.81
N ILE A 360 -4.48 -21.28 10.91
CA ILE A 360 -5.06 -19.96 11.15
C ILE A 360 -4.69 -19.44 12.54
N GLN A 361 -4.73 -20.28 13.58
CA GLN A 361 -4.31 -19.90 14.93
C GLN A 361 -2.84 -19.51 14.97
N ILE A 362 -1.96 -20.25 14.27
CA ILE A 362 -0.56 -19.85 14.08
C ILE A 362 -0.46 -18.50 13.39
N LEU A 363 -1.22 -18.28 12.31
CA LEU A 363 -1.23 -17.01 11.58
C LEU A 363 -1.65 -15.85 12.50
N ILE A 364 -2.68 -16.05 13.32
CA ILE A 364 -3.15 -15.07 14.30
C ILE A 364 -2.04 -14.81 15.33
N TYR A 365 -1.54 -15.85 15.99
CA TYR A 365 -0.51 -15.74 17.03
C TYR A 365 0.75 -15.01 16.53
N LEU A 366 1.24 -15.38 15.34
CA LEU A 366 2.40 -14.73 14.72
C LEU A 366 2.09 -13.27 14.39
N SER A 367 0.92 -12.98 13.82
CA SER A 367 0.51 -11.61 13.54
C SER A 367 0.46 -10.76 14.81
N GLU A 368 -0.06 -11.28 15.91
CA GLU A 368 -0.21 -10.48 17.13
C GLU A 368 1.11 -10.27 17.86
N THR A 369 1.91 -11.33 18.00
CA THR A 369 3.18 -11.30 18.73
C THR A 369 4.24 -10.52 17.96
N LEU A 370 4.40 -10.83 16.67
CA LEU A 370 5.45 -10.21 15.86
C LEU A 370 5.06 -8.80 15.40
N SER A 371 3.77 -8.47 15.25
CA SER A 371 3.40 -7.08 14.93
C SER A 371 3.80 -6.12 16.05
N LYS A 372 3.81 -6.53 17.32
CA LYS A 372 4.25 -5.64 18.41
C LYS A 372 5.78 -5.52 18.47
N SER A 373 6.48 -6.64 18.27
CA SER A 373 7.96 -6.70 18.38
C SER A 373 8.69 -6.17 17.14
N LEU A 374 8.18 -6.49 15.94
CA LEU A 374 8.76 -6.12 14.65
C LEU A 374 8.02 -4.97 13.96
N GLY A 375 6.83 -4.58 14.44
CA GLY A 375 6.02 -3.52 13.84
C GLY A 375 6.63 -2.15 14.07
N PHE A 376 7.66 -1.83 13.29
CA PHE A 376 8.10 -0.47 13.00
C PHE A 376 7.04 0.24 12.15
N TYR A 377 5.81 0.28 12.64
CA TYR A 377 4.71 1.03 12.07
C TYR A 377 4.84 2.47 12.53
N LYS A 378 4.83 3.39 11.56
CA LYS A 378 4.82 4.82 11.89
C LYS A 378 3.86 5.55 10.98
N GLU A 379 2.96 6.31 11.59
CA GLU A 379 2.18 7.35 10.92
C GLU A 379 3.10 8.56 10.74
N MET A 380 3.44 8.86 9.49
CA MET A 380 4.30 9.99 9.11
C MET A 380 3.51 11.29 8.95
N GLY A 381 2.22 11.22 8.61
CA GLY A 381 1.37 12.41 8.48
C GLY A 381 1.98 13.43 7.52
N GLU A 382 2.28 14.64 7.99
CA GLU A 382 2.92 15.69 7.18
C GLU A 382 4.40 15.43 6.88
N ALA A 383 5.08 14.57 7.63
CA ALA A 383 6.46 14.14 7.33
C ALA A 383 6.53 13.13 6.17
N SER A 384 5.43 12.85 5.47
CA SER A 384 5.39 11.89 4.35
C SER A 384 6.38 12.24 3.22
N TRP A 385 6.68 13.53 3.02
CA TRP A 385 7.68 13.96 2.04
C TRP A 385 9.10 13.46 2.36
N ILE A 386 9.46 13.35 3.63
CA ILE A 386 10.74 12.79 4.09
C ILE A 386 10.81 11.31 3.73
N GLY A 387 9.68 10.60 3.92
CA GLY A 387 9.52 9.22 3.47
C GLY A 387 9.78 9.05 1.97
N ILE A 388 9.24 9.95 1.14
CA ILE A 388 9.43 9.92 -0.31
C ILE A 388 10.88 10.24 -0.69
N VAL A 389 11.48 11.27 -0.09
CA VAL A 389 12.89 11.62 -0.32
C VAL A 389 13.79 10.45 0.05
N GLY A 390 13.59 9.87 1.24
CA GLY A 390 14.33 8.68 1.68
C GLY A 390 14.13 7.48 0.78
N TRP A 391 12.92 7.27 0.24
CA TRP A 391 12.66 6.24 -0.76
C TRP A 391 13.47 6.46 -2.05
N VAL A 392 13.54 7.69 -2.58
CA VAL A 392 14.35 8.01 -3.77
C VAL A 392 15.83 7.72 -3.52
N TRP A 393 16.36 8.15 -2.38
CA TRP A 393 17.75 7.88 -1.98
C TRP A 393 18.03 6.39 -1.86
N LEU A 394 17.10 5.64 -1.27
CA LEU A 394 17.21 4.20 -1.12
C LEU A 394 17.23 3.51 -2.49
N CYS A 395 16.29 3.84 -3.39
CA CYS A 395 16.27 3.31 -4.75
C CYS A 395 17.57 3.60 -5.50
N ALA A 396 18.07 4.85 -5.44
CA ALA A 396 19.33 5.23 -6.06
C ALA A 396 20.52 4.44 -5.46
N GLY A 397 20.57 4.31 -4.14
CA GLY A 397 21.59 3.55 -3.42
C GLY A 397 21.65 2.08 -3.86
N ILE A 398 20.51 1.41 -4.03
CA ILE A 398 20.43 0.04 -4.54
C ILE A 398 21.05 -0.05 -5.95
N PHE A 399 20.65 0.81 -6.88
CA PHE A 399 21.17 0.76 -8.25
C PHE A 399 22.67 1.06 -8.33
N LEU A 400 23.14 2.05 -7.57
CA LEU A 400 24.55 2.41 -7.50
C LEU A 400 25.38 1.26 -6.91
N TYR A 401 24.88 0.65 -5.84
CA TYR A 401 25.51 -0.50 -5.21
C TYR A 401 25.59 -1.69 -6.16
N THR A 402 24.49 -2.06 -6.82
CA THR A 402 24.48 -3.16 -7.80
C THR A 402 25.48 -2.90 -8.94
N ARG A 403 25.52 -1.67 -9.48
CA ARG A 403 26.50 -1.30 -10.50
C ARG A 403 27.94 -1.40 -10.00
N PHE A 404 28.21 -0.96 -8.78
CA PHE A 404 29.52 -1.08 -8.14
C PHE A 404 29.94 -2.56 -8.00
N MET A 405 29.04 -3.40 -7.50
CA MET A 405 29.30 -4.84 -7.32
C MET A 405 29.52 -5.57 -8.64
N GLU A 406 28.74 -5.25 -9.67
CA GLU A 406 28.92 -5.83 -11.00
C GLU A 406 30.27 -5.48 -11.61
N LYS A 407 30.66 -4.21 -11.52
CA LYS A 407 31.92 -3.71 -12.09
C LYS A 407 33.14 -4.33 -11.42
N ASN A 408 33.08 -4.53 -10.10
CA ASN A 408 34.26 -4.92 -9.32
C ASN A 408 34.36 -6.43 -9.05
N TYR A 409 33.25 -7.19 -9.05
CA TYR A 409 33.24 -8.60 -8.63
C TYR A 409 32.59 -9.56 -9.63
N LEU A 410 31.41 -9.23 -10.17
CA LEU A 410 30.61 -10.20 -10.95
C LEU A 410 31.01 -10.32 -12.42
N ARG A 411 31.78 -9.38 -12.98
CA ARG A 411 32.18 -9.39 -14.39
C ARG A 411 33.07 -10.60 -14.77
N ASN A 412 33.72 -11.23 -13.79
CA ASN A 412 34.70 -12.30 -13.98
C ASN A 412 34.33 -13.62 -13.27
N ASP A 413 33.05 -13.92 -13.03
CA ASP A 413 32.62 -15.15 -12.35
C ASP A 413 31.81 -16.07 -13.30
N PRO A 414 32.31 -17.26 -13.70
CA PRO A 414 31.64 -18.13 -14.67
C PRO A 414 30.31 -18.70 -14.16
N LYS A 415 30.06 -18.76 -12.84
CA LYS A 415 28.80 -19.27 -12.26
C LYS A 415 27.59 -18.39 -12.58
N HIS A 416 27.76 -17.08 -12.77
CA HIS A 416 26.65 -16.15 -13.07
C HIS A 416 26.14 -16.20 -14.51
N LYS A 417 26.89 -16.81 -15.44
CA LYS A 417 26.35 -17.12 -16.78
C LYS A 417 25.30 -18.24 -16.75
N PHE A 418 25.33 -19.12 -15.74
CA PHE A 418 24.50 -20.33 -15.68
C PHE A 418 23.21 -20.21 -14.87
N VAL A 419 23.14 -19.31 -13.88
CA VAL A 419 21.95 -19.15 -13.02
C VAL A 419 20.75 -18.52 -13.77
N LEU A 420 21.00 -17.76 -14.83
CA LEU A 420 19.97 -17.16 -15.70
C LEU A 420 19.24 -18.15 -16.61
N LEU A 421 19.56 -19.45 -16.58
CA LEU A 421 19.03 -20.48 -17.48
C LEU A 421 18.16 -21.56 -16.80
N LYS A 422 18.10 -21.62 -15.46
CA LYS A 422 17.21 -22.59 -14.77
C LYS A 422 15.81 -22.02 -14.56
N THR A 423 15.06 -21.87 -15.64
CA THR A 423 13.62 -22.19 -15.60
C THR A 423 13.49 -23.71 -15.60
N PRO A 424 12.62 -24.33 -14.77
CA PRO A 424 12.50 -25.79 -14.74
C PRO A 424 11.73 -26.27 -15.98
N SER A 425 12.42 -26.47 -17.09
CA SER A 425 11.93 -27.31 -18.18
C SER A 425 12.42 -28.73 -17.93
N ARG A 426 11.56 -29.58 -17.35
CA ARG A 426 11.74 -31.03 -17.43
C ARG A 426 11.78 -31.42 -18.91
N LYS A 427 12.92 -31.94 -19.36
CA LYS A 427 13.03 -32.64 -20.65
C LYS A 427 12.14 -33.88 -20.57
N PHE A 428 11.17 -34.00 -21.46
CA PHE A 428 10.52 -35.26 -21.78
C PHE A 428 11.27 -35.81 -23.00
N ASN A 429 11.94 -36.96 -22.82
CA ASN A 429 12.43 -37.76 -23.93
C ASN A 429 11.22 -38.49 -24.53
N ALA A 430 11.10 -38.44 -25.85
CA ALA A 430 10.21 -39.32 -26.61
C ALA A 430 11.13 -40.13 -27.53
N ASP A 431 11.38 -41.38 -27.13
CA ASP A 431 11.92 -42.41 -27.99
C ASP A 431 10.75 -43.04 -28.76
N THR A 432 10.85 -43.07 -30.08
CA THR A 432 10.14 -44.04 -30.93
C THR A 432 11.05 -44.39 -32.11
N SER A 433 11.29 -45.68 -32.24
CA SER A 433 12.25 -46.39 -33.06
C SER A 433 11.67 -46.94 -34.38
N PHE A 434 12.59 -47.43 -35.23
CA PHE A 434 12.47 -48.42 -36.34
C PHE A 434 12.39 -47.88 -37.80
N PRO A 435 12.85 -48.64 -38.82
CA PRO A 435 14.17 -49.29 -38.97
C PRO A 435 14.80 -49.23 -40.40
N ASP A 436 16.11 -49.50 -40.44
CA ASP A 436 16.96 -50.25 -41.40
C ASP A 436 16.93 -50.04 -42.93
N SER A 437 18.13 -49.83 -43.51
CA SER A 437 18.71 -50.74 -44.53
C SER A 437 20.17 -50.39 -44.91
N GLU A 438 21.09 -51.27 -44.53
CA GLU A 438 22.20 -51.90 -45.30
C GLU A 438 23.07 -51.09 -46.30
N HIS A 439 24.39 -50.98 -46.06
CA HIS A 439 25.43 -51.88 -46.62
C HIS A 439 26.91 -51.41 -46.38
N SER A 440 27.73 -52.40 -46.03
CA SER A 440 29.17 -52.65 -46.30
C SER A 440 30.31 -51.70 -45.84
N LYS A 441 30.91 -52.09 -44.69
CA LYS A 441 32.33 -52.41 -44.41
C LYS A 441 33.47 -51.76 -45.25
N THR A 442 34.31 -50.97 -44.58
CA THR A 442 35.77 -51.25 -44.43
C THR A 442 36.36 -50.45 -43.25
N GLU A 443 37.10 -51.12 -42.38
CA GLU A 443 37.71 -50.61 -41.14
C GLU A 443 38.98 -49.78 -41.43
N VAL A 444 39.19 -48.67 -40.70
CA VAL A 444 40.37 -48.38 -39.85
C VAL A 444 40.10 -47.14 -38.99
N SER A 445 39.89 -47.42 -37.70
CA SER A 445 40.12 -46.66 -36.46
C SER A 445 40.29 -45.11 -36.44
N ILE A 446 39.41 -44.50 -35.61
CA ILE A 446 39.53 -43.31 -34.75
C ILE A 446 38.78 -42.04 -35.24
N GLU A 447 37.97 -41.50 -34.32
CA GLU A 447 36.71 -40.79 -34.46
C GLU A 447 36.74 -39.41 -35.16
N PRO A 448 35.59 -38.96 -35.74
CA PRO A 448 35.59 -37.97 -36.80
C PRO A 448 35.10 -36.57 -36.38
N ALA A 449 35.77 -35.61 -37.00
CA ALA A 449 35.22 -34.55 -37.85
C ALA A 449 34.22 -33.55 -37.25
N GLY A 450 34.65 -32.29 -37.30
CA GLY A 450 33.75 -31.15 -37.33
C GLY A 450 32.96 -31.07 -38.63
N ILE A 451 31.86 -30.31 -38.58
CA ILE A 451 31.37 -29.55 -39.72
C ILE A 451 31.13 -28.12 -39.24
N GLN A 452 31.98 -27.26 -39.77
CA GLN A 452 32.00 -25.83 -39.62
C GLN A 452 31.08 -25.18 -40.68
N LYS A 453 30.60 -23.97 -40.35
CA LYS A 453 29.92 -22.95 -41.19
C LYS A 453 28.40 -23.12 -41.25
N ASN A 454 27.55 -22.18 -40.84
CA ASN A 454 27.65 -20.71 -40.82
C ASN A 454 26.69 -20.13 -39.77
N ILE A 455 27.17 -19.39 -38.77
CA ILE A 455 26.52 -18.16 -38.28
C ILE A 455 27.62 -17.20 -37.86
N GLN A 456 27.76 -16.12 -38.62
CA GLN A 456 28.68 -15.01 -38.42
C GLN A 456 28.50 -14.33 -37.04
N SER A 457 29.61 -13.72 -36.59
CA SER A 457 29.74 -12.72 -35.53
C SER A 457 29.82 -13.21 -34.08
N LEU A 458 31.03 -13.59 -33.64
CA LEU A 458 31.43 -13.52 -32.24
C LEU A 458 32.94 -13.30 -32.10
N GLU A 459 33.46 -12.25 -32.74
CA GLU A 459 34.65 -11.56 -32.24
C GLU A 459 34.17 -10.49 -31.27
N TYR A 460 34.37 -10.72 -29.96
CA TYR A 460 34.40 -9.63 -29.00
C TYR A 460 35.44 -9.90 -27.91
N TYR A 461 36.57 -9.24 -28.08
CA TYR A 461 37.63 -8.93 -27.12
C TYR A 461 37.42 -9.45 -25.68
N SER A 462 38.24 -10.41 -25.29
CA SER A 462 38.54 -10.74 -23.90
C SER A 462 39.35 -9.59 -23.27
N ILE A 463 38.66 -8.61 -22.69
CA ILE A 463 39.30 -7.67 -21.77
C ILE A 463 39.42 -8.38 -20.42
N GLU A 464 40.57 -8.98 -20.15
CA GLU A 464 40.98 -9.41 -18.82
C GLU A 464 41.22 -8.17 -17.93
N GLY A 465 40.12 -7.63 -17.39
CA GLY A 465 40.20 -6.63 -16.33
C GLY A 465 40.60 -7.29 -15.02
N LYS A 466 41.79 -6.98 -14.50
CA LYS A 466 42.23 -7.30 -13.13
C LYS A 466 41.10 -6.94 -12.14
N ARG A 467 40.71 -7.90 -11.27
CA ARG A 467 39.77 -7.64 -10.16
C ARG A 467 40.38 -6.57 -9.25
N ARG A 468 39.67 -5.43 -9.08
CA ARG A 468 40.17 -4.28 -8.31
C ARG A 468 40.21 -4.53 -6.79
N PHE A 469 39.45 -5.50 -6.28
CA PHE A 469 39.35 -5.82 -4.85
C PHE A 469 39.35 -7.34 -4.60
N GLY A 470 39.89 -7.78 -3.45
CA GLY A 470 39.97 -9.18 -3.08
C GLY A 470 38.62 -9.82 -2.72
N LYS A 471 38.48 -11.15 -2.89
CA LYS A 471 37.26 -11.92 -2.56
C LYS A 471 36.79 -11.74 -1.11
N LYS A 472 37.71 -11.51 -0.16
CA LYS A 472 37.41 -11.29 1.27
C LYS A 472 36.66 -9.97 1.54
N SER A 473 36.75 -8.98 0.65
CA SER A 473 36.07 -7.68 0.81
C SER A 473 34.60 -7.70 0.38
N TYR A 474 34.19 -8.72 -0.39
CA TYR A 474 32.80 -8.88 -0.87
C TYR A 474 31.75 -8.91 0.26
N PRO A 475 31.85 -9.77 1.28
CA PRO A 475 30.87 -9.81 2.37
C PRO A 475 30.84 -8.50 3.17
N ILE A 476 31.96 -7.78 3.29
CA ILE A 476 32.04 -6.50 4.01
C ILE A 476 31.17 -5.44 3.30
N PHE A 477 31.27 -5.35 1.97
CA PHE A 477 30.42 -4.44 1.18
C PHE A 477 28.94 -4.84 1.22
N CYS A 478 28.61 -6.12 1.24
CA CYS A 478 27.23 -6.57 1.43
C CYS A 478 26.68 -6.18 2.80
N VAL A 479 27.41 -6.44 3.87
CA VAL A 479 27.01 -6.07 5.24
C VAL A 479 26.84 -4.56 5.37
N SER A 480 27.77 -3.76 4.82
CA SER A 480 27.67 -2.30 4.79
C SER A 480 26.39 -1.80 4.08
N PHE A 481 25.99 -2.46 2.99
CA PHE A 481 24.75 -2.13 2.28
C PHE A 481 23.50 -2.41 3.14
N PHE A 482 23.43 -3.57 3.81
CA PHE A 482 22.31 -3.87 4.71
C PHE A 482 22.26 -2.94 5.92
N ILE A 483 23.42 -2.59 6.49
CA ILE A 483 23.53 -1.62 7.57
C ILE A 483 23.04 -0.24 7.10
N SER A 484 23.44 0.20 5.90
CA SER A 484 22.99 1.48 5.34
C SER A 484 21.48 1.49 5.09
N ILE A 485 20.92 0.43 4.50
CA ILE A 485 19.48 0.29 4.29
C ILE A 485 18.74 0.29 5.62
N PHE A 486 19.20 -0.49 6.60
CA PHE A 486 18.61 -0.55 7.92
C PHE A 486 18.69 0.80 8.63
N GLY A 487 19.83 1.50 8.53
CA GLY A 487 20.01 2.85 9.03
C GLY A 487 19.04 3.85 8.41
N ILE A 488 18.83 3.80 7.09
CA ILE A 488 17.83 4.62 6.40
C ILE A 488 16.41 4.27 6.90
N HIS A 489 16.09 2.98 7.09
CA HIS A 489 14.79 2.57 7.63
C HIS A 489 14.56 3.07 9.05
N VAL A 490 15.57 2.97 9.93
CA VAL A 490 15.52 3.49 11.31
C VAL A 490 15.40 5.01 11.32
N PHE A 491 16.16 5.70 10.48
CA PHE A 491 16.07 7.15 10.34
C PHE A 491 14.68 7.58 9.85
N LEU A 492 14.13 6.90 8.84
CA LEU A 492 12.78 7.14 8.36
C LEU A 492 11.73 6.83 9.42
N TYR A 493 11.91 5.79 10.21
CA TYR A 493 11.04 5.46 11.35
C TYR A 493 11.08 6.56 12.44
N GLN A 494 12.25 7.15 12.70
CA GLN A 494 12.43 8.25 13.66
C GLN A 494 12.05 9.62 13.07
N SER A 495 11.93 9.75 11.75
CA SER A 495 11.65 11.04 11.12
C SER A 495 10.38 11.75 11.63
N PRO A 496 9.26 11.07 11.95
CA PRO A 496 8.08 11.75 12.48
C PRO A 496 8.22 12.17 13.94
N SER A 497 9.25 11.72 14.66
CA SER A 497 9.59 12.30 15.98
C SER A 497 10.48 13.53 15.88
N LEU A 498 11.19 13.72 14.76
CA LEU A 498 11.96 14.95 14.49
C LEU A 498 11.05 16.14 14.21
N PHE A 499 9.86 15.87 13.64
CA PHE A 499 8.77 16.81 13.48
C PHE A 499 7.66 16.35 14.41
N PRO A 500 7.76 16.61 15.74
CA PRO A 500 6.72 16.20 16.67
C PRO A 500 5.37 16.60 16.08
N ALA A 501 4.41 15.67 16.07
CA ALA A 501 3.07 15.98 15.66
C ALA A 501 2.55 17.05 16.62
N GLU A 502 2.69 18.31 16.19
CA GLU A 502 2.37 19.48 16.99
C GLU A 502 0.97 19.28 17.56
N ASN A 503 0.78 19.63 18.83
CA ASN A 503 -0.54 19.67 19.41
C ASN A 503 -1.34 20.73 18.65
N ARG A 504 -2.00 20.27 17.59
CA ARG A 504 -2.72 21.13 16.67
C ARG A 504 -3.95 21.64 17.38
N ILE A 505 -3.96 22.92 17.71
CA ILE A 505 -5.21 23.60 17.96
C ILE A 505 -5.92 23.66 16.61
N VAL A 506 -7.08 23.02 16.48
CA VAL A 506 -7.91 23.18 15.28
C VAL A 506 -8.83 24.34 15.55
N ASN A 507 -8.57 25.47 14.92
CA ASN A 507 -9.34 26.68 15.17
C ASN A 507 -9.81 27.35 13.88
N ASN A 508 -10.81 28.19 14.05
CA ASN A 508 -11.08 29.34 13.20
C ASN A 508 -11.63 30.46 14.10
N ARG A 509 -12.14 31.53 13.49
CA ARG A 509 -12.75 32.64 14.23
C ARG A 509 -13.94 32.26 15.12
N PHE A 510 -14.60 31.13 14.85
CA PHE A 510 -15.88 30.73 15.47
C PHE A 510 -15.78 29.53 16.42
N PHE A 511 -14.74 28.70 16.30
CA PHE A 511 -14.55 27.52 17.15
C PHE A 511 -13.06 27.22 17.35
N PHE A 512 -12.74 26.49 18.41
CA PHE A 512 -11.48 25.78 18.48
C PHE A 512 -11.63 24.43 19.17
N ILE A 513 -10.71 23.52 18.85
CA ILE A 513 -10.56 22.21 19.46
C ILE A 513 -9.15 22.14 20.03
N LEU A 514 -9.07 21.89 21.33
CA LEU A 514 -7.81 21.77 22.06
C LEU A 514 -7.81 20.46 22.85
N ARG A 515 -6.77 19.66 22.67
CA ARG A 515 -6.46 18.57 23.60
C ARG A 515 -5.44 19.06 24.60
N ASN A 516 -5.76 18.97 25.89
CA ASN A 516 -4.88 19.31 26.99
C ASN A 516 -4.79 18.12 27.96
N GLY A 517 -3.73 17.32 27.83
CA GLY A 517 -3.54 16.10 28.60
C GLY A 517 -4.74 15.14 28.51
N ASP A 518 -5.39 14.95 29.66
CA ASP A 518 -6.54 14.07 29.91
C ASP A 518 -7.87 14.66 29.41
N SER A 519 -7.88 15.93 29.00
CA SER A 519 -9.09 16.67 28.64
C SER A 519 -9.11 17.08 27.17
N LEU A 520 -10.26 16.91 26.51
CA LEU A 520 -10.51 17.39 25.16
C LEU A 520 -11.61 18.46 25.20
N ILE A 521 -11.31 19.64 24.67
CA ILE A 521 -12.19 20.81 24.77
C ILE A 521 -12.67 21.20 23.37
N PHE A 522 -13.99 21.26 23.21
CA PHE A 522 -14.67 21.84 22.06
C PHE A 522 -15.36 23.14 22.50
N SER A 523 -14.85 24.26 22.01
CA SER A 523 -15.40 25.59 22.33
C SER A 523 -15.87 26.32 21.07
N GLY A 524 -16.95 27.08 21.21
CA GLY A 524 -17.58 27.82 20.12
C GLY A 524 -18.48 26.96 19.20
N LYS A 525 -18.71 27.45 17.98
CA LYS A 525 -19.70 26.87 17.04
C LYS A 525 -19.04 26.03 15.95
N CYS A 526 -18.90 24.73 16.17
CA CYS A 526 -18.28 23.79 15.23
C CYS A 526 -18.98 23.70 13.85
N LYS A 527 -20.26 24.10 13.72
CA LYS A 527 -20.97 24.15 12.43
C LYS A 527 -20.22 24.96 11.37
N TYR A 528 -19.59 26.08 11.76
CA TYR A 528 -18.82 26.95 10.86
C TYR A 528 -17.40 26.42 10.54
N GLY A 529 -17.05 25.27 11.12
CA GLY A 529 -15.74 24.64 11.04
C GLY A 529 -15.70 23.24 10.47
N SER A 530 -16.84 22.70 10.05
CA SER A 530 -17.02 21.27 9.77
C SER A 530 -15.98 20.67 8.82
N LYS A 531 -15.58 21.39 7.76
CA LYS A 531 -14.54 20.93 6.81
C LYS A 531 -13.16 20.85 7.46
N THR A 532 -12.79 21.84 8.26
CA THR A 532 -11.51 21.90 8.97
C THR A 532 -11.43 20.80 10.03
N ILE A 533 -12.50 20.62 10.81
CA ILE A 533 -12.61 19.57 11.83
C ILE A 533 -12.59 18.19 11.18
N SER A 534 -13.34 17.98 10.10
CA SER A 534 -13.36 16.72 9.36
C SER A 534 -11.97 16.33 8.85
N ASN A 535 -11.22 17.29 8.28
CA ASN A 535 -9.86 17.05 7.81
C ASN A 535 -8.94 16.68 8.97
N ALA A 536 -8.96 17.44 10.07
CA ALA A 536 -8.16 17.15 11.26
C ALA A 536 -8.49 15.77 11.85
N PHE A 537 -9.77 15.42 11.97
CA PHE A 537 -10.21 14.11 12.46
C PHE A 537 -9.91 12.98 11.46
N ARG A 538 -9.64 13.27 10.19
CA ARG A 538 -9.22 12.26 9.21
C ARG A 538 -7.72 11.98 9.29
N THR A 539 -6.91 13.02 9.48
CA THR A 539 -5.43 12.92 9.50
C THR A 539 -4.87 12.61 10.88
N SER A 540 -5.50 13.10 11.94
CA SER A 540 -4.94 13.11 13.29
C SER A 540 -5.97 12.73 14.35
N LYS A 541 -7.01 11.93 14.02
CA LYS A 541 -8.01 11.44 15.00
C LYS A 541 -7.36 10.91 16.27
N LYS A 542 -6.28 10.14 16.12
CA LYS A 542 -5.57 9.53 17.26
C LYS A 542 -4.98 10.58 18.21
N ILE A 543 -4.49 11.69 17.66
CA ILE A 543 -3.89 12.77 18.45
C ILE A 543 -4.93 13.45 19.34
N TYR A 544 -6.19 13.56 18.91
CA TYR A 544 -7.26 14.16 19.73
C TYR A 544 -7.99 13.13 20.60
N CYS A 545 -8.22 11.93 20.05
CA CYS A 545 -9.16 10.96 20.61
C CYS A 545 -8.51 9.74 21.25
N ASP A 546 -7.23 9.47 20.98
CA ASP A 546 -6.58 8.23 21.42
C ASP A 546 -5.76 8.43 22.69
N SER A 547 -5.79 7.44 23.56
CA SER A 547 -5.04 7.42 24.82
C SER A 547 -3.63 6.93 24.50
N SER A 548 -2.64 7.80 24.37
CA SER A 548 -1.26 7.31 24.47
C SER A 548 -1.05 6.74 25.88
N GLU A 549 -0.21 5.70 26.03
CA GLU A 549 0.03 5.01 27.31
C GLU A 549 0.41 5.96 28.48
N LYS A 550 0.76 7.22 28.21
CA LYS A 550 1.17 8.21 29.21
C LYS A 550 0.06 9.16 29.71
N ARG A 551 -0.99 9.47 28.92
CA ARG A 551 -2.07 10.41 29.31
C ARG A 551 -3.43 10.02 28.65
N PRO A 552 -4.25 9.15 29.28
CA PRO A 552 -5.54 8.75 28.74
C PRO A 552 -6.56 9.90 28.75
N LEU A 553 -7.39 9.97 27.70
CA LEU A 553 -8.53 10.89 27.65
C LEU A 553 -9.58 10.45 28.70
N LYS A 554 -9.91 11.35 29.63
CA LYS A 554 -10.88 11.13 30.72
C LYS A 554 -12.10 12.03 30.63
N ASN A 555 -11.91 13.28 30.21
CA ASN A 555 -12.97 14.30 30.22
C ASN A 555 -13.10 14.93 28.84
N VAL A 556 -14.33 15.06 28.34
CA VAL A 556 -14.62 15.79 27.11
C VAL A 556 -15.54 16.95 27.43
N PHE A 557 -15.09 18.17 27.17
CA PHE A 557 -15.86 19.39 27.38
C PHE A 557 -16.44 19.88 26.06
N VAL A 558 -17.74 20.14 26.03
CA VAL A 558 -18.45 20.61 24.84
C VAL A 558 -19.35 21.78 25.22
N GLU A 559 -19.09 22.95 24.62
CA GLU A 559 -19.86 24.16 24.92
C GLU A 559 -21.18 24.25 24.13
N GLU A 560 -21.23 23.70 22.92
CA GLU A 560 -22.34 23.94 21.98
C GLU A 560 -22.70 22.67 21.20
N GLU A 561 -23.99 22.55 20.85
CA GLU A 561 -24.58 21.37 20.23
C GLU A 561 -23.88 20.93 18.93
N SER A 562 -23.49 21.87 18.06
CA SER A 562 -22.88 21.54 16.77
C SER A 562 -21.52 20.83 16.89
N CYS A 563 -20.90 20.85 18.07
CA CYS A 563 -19.68 20.13 18.36
C CYS A 563 -19.91 18.67 18.81
N LEU A 564 -21.11 18.31 19.26
CA LEU A 564 -21.42 16.97 19.79
C LEU A 564 -21.18 15.85 18.77
N VAL A 565 -21.48 16.10 17.49
CA VAL A 565 -21.23 15.12 16.40
C VAL A 565 -19.76 14.69 16.36
N TRP A 566 -18.84 15.63 16.56
CA TRP A 566 -17.41 15.37 16.56
C TRP A 566 -16.95 14.69 17.84
N ALA A 567 -17.51 15.07 18.99
CA ALA A 567 -17.29 14.39 20.26
C ALA A 567 -17.72 12.92 20.20
N PHE A 568 -18.92 12.62 19.66
CA PHE A 568 -19.40 11.25 19.48
C PHE A 568 -18.54 10.43 18.53
N GLN A 569 -18.03 11.06 17.47
CA GLN A 569 -17.08 10.40 16.56
C GLN A 569 -15.77 10.06 17.27
N CYS A 570 -15.33 10.89 18.22
CA CYS A 570 -14.14 10.69 19.04
C CYS A 570 -14.35 9.55 20.04
N LEU A 571 -15.51 9.54 20.70
CA LEU A 571 -15.88 8.61 21.77
C LEU A 571 -16.56 7.31 21.30
N GLN A 572 -16.63 7.08 19.97
CA GLN A 572 -17.44 6.01 19.39
C GLN A 572 -17.19 4.62 20.01
N ASP A 573 -15.98 4.41 20.51
CA ASP A 573 -15.45 3.15 21.03
C ASP A 573 -15.33 3.11 22.56
N ARG A 574 -15.66 4.21 23.25
CA ARG A 574 -15.51 4.39 24.70
C ARG A 574 -16.68 5.18 25.27
N PRO A 575 -17.87 4.57 25.41
CA PRO A 575 -19.06 5.26 25.91
C PRO A 575 -18.99 5.64 27.39
N GLN A 576 -18.01 5.12 28.15
CA GLN A 576 -17.83 5.35 29.59
C GLN A 576 -17.12 6.67 29.93
N ILE A 577 -16.69 7.45 28.93
CA ILE A 577 -16.03 8.75 29.16
C ILE A 577 -17.08 9.83 29.35
N ASP A 578 -16.91 10.66 30.39
CA ASP A 578 -17.84 11.72 30.74
C ASP A 578 -17.77 12.89 29.74
N ILE A 579 -18.94 13.30 29.26
CA ILE A 579 -19.12 14.50 28.44
C ILE A 579 -19.68 15.62 29.32
N PHE A 580 -18.85 16.62 29.57
CA PHE A 580 -19.23 17.86 30.25
C PHE A 580 -19.84 18.81 29.22
N TYR A 581 -21.16 18.98 29.26
CA TYR A 581 -21.90 19.76 28.28
C TYR A 581 -22.48 21.04 28.89
N SER A 582 -22.21 22.17 28.24
CA SER A 582 -22.64 23.51 28.70
C SER A 582 -23.78 24.11 27.85
N GLY A 583 -24.28 23.37 26.86
CA GLY A 583 -25.34 23.86 25.98
C GLY A 583 -26.72 23.85 26.64
N ARG A 584 -27.66 24.59 26.02
CA ARG A 584 -29.02 24.77 26.56
C ARG A 584 -29.86 23.50 26.53
N ASP A 585 -29.57 22.59 25.60
CA ASP A 585 -30.35 21.38 25.34
C ASP A 585 -29.84 20.15 26.13
N PHE A 586 -29.22 20.39 27.30
CA PHE A 586 -28.62 19.34 28.12
C PHE A 586 -29.58 18.19 28.45
N GLU A 587 -30.82 18.51 28.85
CA GLU A 587 -31.81 17.51 29.26
C GLU A 587 -32.18 16.55 28.13
N LEU A 588 -32.31 17.07 26.90
CA LEU A 588 -32.59 16.29 25.71
C LEU A 588 -31.46 15.30 25.42
N TRP A 589 -30.21 15.78 25.45
CA TRP A 589 -29.03 14.96 25.12
C TRP A 589 -28.67 13.95 26.21
N SER A 590 -28.91 14.29 27.47
CA SER A 590 -28.72 13.37 28.60
C SER A 590 -29.67 12.16 28.52
N GLN A 591 -30.89 12.34 28.03
CA GLN A 591 -31.88 11.25 27.90
C GLN A 591 -31.75 10.42 26.62
N THR A 592 -31.34 11.04 25.52
CA THR A 592 -31.33 10.39 24.19
C THR A 592 -30.01 9.75 23.80
N SER A 593 -28.91 10.15 24.43
CA SER A 593 -27.59 9.68 24.05
C SER A 593 -27.16 8.43 24.80
N ARG A 594 -26.31 7.63 24.16
CA ARG A 594 -25.66 6.44 24.77
C ARG A 594 -24.44 6.78 25.65
N PHE A 595 -24.15 8.07 25.83
CA PHE A 595 -22.97 8.57 26.51
C PHE A 595 -23.36 9.21 27.84
N HIS A 596 -22.46 9.20 28.81
CA HIS A 596 -22.74 9.84 30.10
C HIS A 596 -22.51 11.36 30.01
N PHE A 597 -23.59 12.12 30.18
CA PHE A 597 -23.57 13.59 30.13
C PHE A 597 -23.62 14.18 31.53
N LEU A 598 -22.70 15.09 31.81
CA LEU A 598 -22.66 15.90 33.03
C LEU A 598 -22.87 17.37 32.66
N LYS A 599 -23.76 18.05 33.37
CA LYS A 599 -23.99 19.48 33.15
C LYS A 599 -22.78 20.24 33.65
N SER A 600 -22.20 21.10 32.83
CA SER A 600 -21.05 21.92 33.19
C SER A 600 -21.30 23.39 32.89
N GLU A 601 -20.62 24.27 33.62
CA GLU A 601 -20.51 25.68 33.22
C GLU A 601 -19.52 25.85 32.07
N PRO A 602 -19.65 26.91 31.24
CA PRO A 602 -18.69 27.22 30.20
C PRO A 602 -17.29 27.40 30.77
N ILE A 603 -16.28 26.90 30.05
CA ILE A 603 -14.89 26.99 30.51
C ILE A 603 -14.43 28.44 30.48
N ARG A 604 -13.99 28.96 31.62
CA ARG A 604 -13.44 30.33 31.74
C ARG A 604 -11.93 30.39 31.92
N GLU A 605 -11.31 29.26 32.25
CA GLU A 605 -9.86 29.15 32.47
C GLU A 605 -9.37 27.76 32.03
N ILE A 606 -8.28 27.72 31.26
CA ILE A 606 -7.59 26.48 30.87
C ILE A 606 -6.16 26.56 31.39
N LEU A 607 -5.81 25.68 32.32
CA LEU A 607 -4.45 25.55 32.83
C LEU A 607 -3.58 24.81 31.79
N LEU A 608 -2.54 25.45 31.27
CA LEU A 608 -1.64 24.83 30.28
C LEU A 608 -0.38 24.26 30.93
N SER A 609 0.19 24.96 31.92
CA SER A 609 1.29 24.50 32.76
C SER A 609 1.23 25.19 34.14
N LYS A 610 2.16 24.88 35.05
CA LYS A 610 2.20 25.52 36.38
C LYS A 610 2.34 27.05 36.32
N GLU A 611 2.88 27.57 35.22
CA GLU A 611 3.19 29.00 35.04
C GLU A 611 2.38 29.65 33.89
N SER A 612 1.57 28.90 33.14
CA SER A 612 0.82 29.44 32.00
C SER A 612 -0.62 28.96 31.89
N LYS A 613 -1.52 29.89 31.54
CA LYS A 613 -2.97 29.66 31.46
C LYS A 613 -3.61 30.41 30.30
N ILE A 614 -4.75 29.91 29.84
CA ILE A 614 -5.65 30.63 28.92
C ILE A 614 -6.87 31.11 29.72
N LEU A 615 -7.14 32.40 29.68
CA LEU A 615 -8.33 33.02 30.27
C LEU A 615 -9.29 33.47 29.17
N PHE A 616 -10.58 33.27 29.37
CA PHE A 616 -11.62 33.75 28.46
C PHE A 616 -12.15 35.08 28.98
N PHE A 617 -12.08 36.12 28.15
CA PHE A 617 -12.54 37.45 28.52
C PHE A 617 -13.54 38.01 27.50
N HIS A 618 -14.76 38.23 27.95
CA HIS A 618 -15.83 38.80 27.15
C HIS A 618 -15.93 40.31 27.38
N THR A 619 -15.65 41.11 26.35
CA THR A 619 -15.43 42.57 26.47
C THR A 619 -16.59 43.36 27.10
N LYS A 620 -17.83 42.88 26.93
CA LYS A 620 -19.03 43.51 27.52
C LYS A 620 -19.58 42.88 28.81
N LYS A 621 -19.18 41.65 29.14
CA LYS A 621 -19.81 40.88 30.24
C LYS A 621 -18.91 40.72 31.44
N ASP A 622 -17.60 40.64 31.20
CA ASP A 622 -16.63 40.35 32.24
C ASP A 622 -16.01 41.66 32.74
N SER A 623 -15.70 41.75 34.03
CA SER A 623 -15.15 42.95 34.65
C SER A 623 -13.65 43.09 34.38
N LEU A 624 -13.23 44.24 33.86
CA LEU A 624 -11.81 44.57 33.67
C LEU A 624 -11.02 44.57 34.97
N PHE A 625 -11.66 44.93 36.09
CA PHE A 625 -11.02 44.92 37.41
C PHE A 625 -10.70 43.49 37.87
N GLN A 626 -11.62 42.54 37.62
CA GLN A 626 -11.38 41.13 37.92
C GLN A 626 -10.31 40.53 37.01
N LEU A 627 -10.31 40.91 35.73
CA LEU A 627 -9.27 40.51 34.78
C LEU A 627 -7.90 40.99 35.28
N SER A 628 -7.76 42.27 35.62
CA SER A 628 -6.47 42.82 36.06
C SER A 628 -5.96 42.13 37.33
N GLN A 629 -6.84 41.83 38.29
CA GLN A 629 -6.48 41.08 39.49
C GLN A 629 -5.94 39.68 39.17
N LYS A 630 -6.57 38.95 38.24
CA LYS A 630 -6.16 37.59 37.86
C LYS A 630 -4.86 37.53 37.06
N THR A 631 -4.48 38.62 36.40
CA THR A 631 -3.30 38.71 35.53
C THR A 631 -2.16 39.53 36.15
N LYS A 632 -2.19 39.78 37.47
CA LYS A 632 -1.12 40.47 38.20
C LYS A 632 0.14 39.60 38.31
N THR A 633 -0.04 38.30 38.50
CA THR A 633 1.01 37.29 38.63
C THR A 633 0.84 36.26 37.51
N ASP A 634 1.87 35.45 37.25
CA ASP A 634 1.93 34.46 36.16
C ASP A 634 1.94 35.06 34.75
N GLY A 635 2.06 34.19 33.73
CA GLY A 635 1.97 34.55 32.31
C GLY A 635 0.88 33.75 31.61
N GLY A 636 0.42 34.20 30.45
CA GLY A 636 -0.62 33.48 29.74
C GLY A 636 -1.24 34.21 28.56
N TRP A 637 -2.36 33.66 28.11
CA TRP A 637 -3.11 34.16 26.98
C TRP A 637 -4.53 34.52 27.40
N ILE A 638 -5.03 35.66 26.93
CA ILE A 638 -6.41 36.07 27.14
C ILE A 638 -7.13 35.93 25.80
N LEU A 639 -8.05 34.98 25.72
CA LEU A 639 -8.91 34.81 24.56
C LEU A 639 -10.02 35.87 24.58
N LEU A 640 -10.00 36.77 23.61
CA LEU A 640 -11.00 37.81 23.47
C LEU A 640 -12.29 37.24 22.90
N GLU A 641 -13.38 37.43 23.64
CA GLU A 641 -14.74 37.15 23.17
C GLU A 641 -15.48 38.47 22.95
N THR A 642 -15.69 38.79 21.68
CA THR A 642 -16.29 40.04 21.27
C THR A 642 -17.73 39.83 20.77
N PRO A 643 -18.64 40.78 21.02
CA PRO A 643 -19.96 40.76 20.41
C PRO A 643 -19.86 40.84 18.87
N TYR A 644 -20.78 40.18 18.18
CA TYR A 644 -20.83 40.22 16.73
C TYR A 644 -20.90 41.67 16.21
N GLY A 645 -19.96 42.05 15.34
CA GLY A 645 -19.88 43.38 14.75
C GLY A 645 -19.10 44.43 15.56
N SER A 646 -18.43 44.06 16.66
CA SER A 646 -17.53 45.00 17.35
C SER A 646 -16.25 45.23 16.55
N LYS A 647 -15.61 46.40 16.77
CA LYS A 647 -14.28 46.75 16.23
C LYS A 647 -13.15 46.38 17.19
N ASP A 648 -13.45 45.60 18.22
CA ASP A 648 -12.47 45.19 19.22
C ASP A 648 -11.59 44.08 18.62
N ASP A 649 -10.29 44.32 18.54
CA ASP A 649 -9.28 43.41 17.99
C ASP A 649 -8.18 43.20 19.04
N SER A 650 -7.63 41.99 19.12
CA SER A 650 -6.50 41.63 19.99
C SER A 650 -5.32 42.58 19.86
N GLU A 651 -5.04 43.14 18.68
CA GLU A 651 -3.97 44.12 18.50
C GLU A 651 -4.20 45.40 19.33
N VAL A 652 -5.41 45.93 19.33
CA VAL A 652 -5.77 47.15 20.06
C VAL A 652 -5.71 46.92 21.57
N TRP A 653 -6.20 45.76 22.03
CA TRP A 653 -6.13 45.36 23.43
C TRP A 653 -4.69 45.14 23.90
N ASN A 654 -3.84 44.53 23.07
CA ASN A 654 -2.42 44.34 23.38
C ASN A 654 -1.64 45.66 23.44
N ARG A 655 -1.92 46.63 22.55
CA ARG A 655 -1.29 47.96 22.60
C ARG A 655 -1.62 48.70 23.90
N ASN A 656 -2.85 48.54 24.40
CA ASN A 656 -3.33 49.21 25.60
C ASN A 656 -3.17 48.39 26.89
N ARG A 657 -2.53 47.21 26.84
CA ARG A 657 -2.45 46.28 27.98
C ARG A 657 -1.86 46.89 29.26
N LYS A 658 -0.88 47.79 29.12
CA LYS A 658 -0.22 48.47 30.25
C LYS A 658 -1.18 49.42 30.96
N LEU A 659 -2.06 50.10 30.20
CA LEU A 659 -3.10 50.98 30.76
C LEU A 659 -4.18 50.19 31.52
N LEU A 660 -4.35 48.91 31.18
CA LEU A 660 -5.28 48.00 31.84
C LEU A 660 -4.71 47.35 33.12
N GLY A 661 -3.45 47.66 33.48
CA GLY A 661 -2.79 47.10 34.66
C GLY A 661 -2.42 45.62 34.55
N LEU A 662 -2.25 45.11 33.32
CA LEU A 662 -1.89 43.72 33.03
C LEU A 662 -0.36 43.53 33.03
N SER A 663 0.13 42.39 33.53
CA SER A 663 1.55 42.00 33.45
C SER A 663 2.01 41.84 31.99
N GLU A 664 3.30 42.09 31.72
CA GLU A 664 3.89 41.96 30.37
C GLU A 664 3.86 40.53 29.82
N ASN A 665 3.69 39.54 30.69
CA ASN A 665 3.64 38.13 30.34
C ASN A 665 2.27 37.66 29.84
N TRP A 666 1.28 38.56 29.77
CA TRP A 666 -0.06 38.28 29.25
C TRP A 666 -0.28 38.89 27.87
N THR A 667 -0.87 38.10 26.98
CA THR A 667 -1.17 38.53 25.60
C THR A 667 -2.62 38.22 25.23
N PHE A 668 -3.30 39.19 24.64
CA PHE A 668 -4.62 38.98 24.07
C PHE A 668 -4.52 38.25 22.73
N LEU A 669 -5.41 37.30 22.50
CA LEU A 669 -5.52 36.54 21.25
C LEU A 669 -6.99 36.43 20.84
N GLU A 670 -7.23 36.47 19.53
CA GLU A 670 -8.51 36.00 18.97
C GLU A 670 -8.52 34.47 18.79
N LYS A 671 -9.71 33.90 18.56
CA LYS A 671 -9.88 32.44 18.38
C LYS A 671 -9.09 31.90 17.19
N ASP A 672 -8.92 32.66 16.12
CA ASP A 672 -8.09 32.30 14.97
C ASP A 672 -6.58 32.49 15.20
N GLU A 673 -6.18 33.31 16.18
CA GLU A 673 -4.79 33.54 16.56
C GLU A 673 -4.25 32.56 17.61
N LEU A 674 -5.07 31.61 18.07
CA LEU A 674 -4.67 30.56 19.03
C LEU A 674 -3.43 29.75 18.59
N GLN A 675 -3.11 29.73 17.30
CA GLN A 675 -1.88 29.11 16.76
C GLN A 675 -0.58 29.79 17.23
N ARG A 676 -0.66 31.02 17.77
CA ARG A 676 0.50 31.78 18.29
C ARG A 676 0.98 31.33 19.68
N ILE A 677 0.24 30.45 20.35
CA ILE A 677 0.62 29.91 21.66
C ILE A 677 1.88 29.02 21.48
N PRO A 678 3.04 29.36 22.08
CA PRO A 678 4.27 28.57 21.95
C PRO A 678 4.08 27.18 22.57
N VAL A 679 4.31 26.16 21.74
CA VAL A 679 4.04 24.75 22.03
C VAL A 679 4.90 24.20 23.20
N SER A 680 6.02 24.86 23.54
CA SER A 680 6.90 24.44 24.64
C SER A 680 6.40 24.79 26.03
N LYS A 681 5.45 25.74 26.17
CA LYS A 681 4.90 26.15 27.47
C LYS A 681 3.54 25.54 27.77
N SER A 682 2.92 24.87 26.81
CA SER A 682 1.55 24.38 26.90
C SER A 682 1.38 22.87 27.15
N PHE A 683 2.42 22.15 27.59
CA PHE A 683 2.37 20.68 27.81
C PHE A 683 3.18 20.14 28.98
#